data_AF-A0A5J4VL78-F1
#
_entry.id   AF-A0A5J4VL78-F1
#
_cell.length_a   1.000
_cell.length_b   1.000
_cell.length_c   1.000
_cell.angle_alpha   90.00
_cell.angle_beta   90.00
_cell.angle_gamma   90.00
#
_symmetry.space_group_name_H-M   'P 1'
#
loop_
_entity.id
_entity.type
_entity.pdbx_description
1 polymer ?
#
loop_
_entity_poly.entity_id
_entity_poly.type
_entity_poly.pdbx_seq_one_letter_code
_entity_poly.pdbx_strand_id
1 'polypeptide(L)'
;MFDSSAHANGNQSVVFAVTTSEPATVKAVKKSAHAQPTSLHPSSGRSPKIFDMYFSATYEGQNSQAFLPPPVDINSRETTNPVEQESFEGINGQFDNKRGMEKATLPNNKQDQSDIISFNGVSHNKIVDQYPQLRSLNTSLLDLIFGVSSYLILLHFLIQTIFSHLIWDIETQVRRHQNSIFGIFNVGAIGIITQDNGIGSSTLNSTINNILNIASANKTNIDSSSFIQSSKQTNADIAFYQSDDGNDDTNDCLSDSTPCQTINYILGLVPPSGYSKGTDKIIINMMSTTNMQNEVVIDSSRPLGNIVQIQSNRYTSGGTENIKQSIKTSSYSNSLFTITNIGHLQLLGLHFDNLKTTSPSAIVPLISIQSDDNEQIPYLLIIDCEFESDAPDSQIYHSIISINGGIMKMEKTTIKNYIFTNDRNIIIINSDQIDTSGTYRKNEIEICQSEFSNIQKLGTGKGAVINAQLQQDSILKVTDSCIFYNCSTQQFRDNRGGAINAVVDGSNSQFIVSDLVKFDKCQSYRGGAVSVELLNMGICVVNNVQIKECTVNYDGGGIFALYQNSGGTLTITNHTSFVQCVNTVYGGGGILIYSDESNSKCIISDNVTFEKCDAEWGGAICVYQNNGAKFEIHNVIFKECKAQYQGGVIYIDQSEGGSIDVHNVKFKECEAQSGGSIYIRGGDQWYAIGSGTTTISGSTFSGSKSVYEGGAIYTELYKDAALTIDNTQFNLCYSTDSDGGSIFALINSGSLSLNQVTFIGSSCTQPGSGGAIAIVQQNSNNRISITESSFTNCQTLSGGSSTQYGWGGAIYIDIWYNPPTLTAANFNLTDLTFTDCTAIENIGNNLHILSDDRTAVGNQIKTGSLLTVKDLIDLRNIISDLYVSPSYAYDYMGINYSKVGDGYAQFTDHEPLFEQFFISNVPNPSYIDASNGQDIKFCGGY
;
A
#
# COMPACT_ATOMS: atom_id res chain seq x y z
N MET A 1 -59.45 42.74 -3.67
CA MET A 1 -59.38 41.28 -3.88
C MET A 1 -57.90 40.93 -3.95
N PHE A 2 -57.47 39.90 -3.23
CA PHE A 2 -56.06 39.74 -2.86
C PHE A 2 -55.23 38.92 -3.86
N ASP A 3 -53.92 39.12 -3.76
CA ASP A 3 -52.83 38.54 -4.54
C ASP A 3 -51.72 38.06 -3.57
N SER A 4 -50.63 37.53 -4.11
CA SER A 4 -49.31 37.21 -3.51
C SER A 4 -49.04 35.79 -2.98
N SER A 5 -48.36 35.03 -3.86
CA SER A 5 -47.00 34.50 -3.67
C SER A 5 -46.66 33.24 -2.83
N ALA A 6 -45.84 32.40 -3.49
CA ALA A 6 -44.62 31.74 -2.99
C ALA A 6 -44.64 30.28 -2.49
N HIS A 7 -43.71 29.52 -3.09
CA HIS A 7 -43.35 28.11 -2.95
C HIS A 7 -42.97 27.60 -1.54
N ALA A 8 -43.19 26.29 -1.35
CA ALA A 8 -42.18 25.37 -0.83
C ALA A 8 -42.29 24.04 -1.59
N ASN A 9 -41.16 23.37 -1.87
CA ASN A 9 -41.14 22.09 -2.58
C ASN A 9 -40.18 21.14 -1.84
N GLY A 10 -40.69 20.08 -1.25
CA GLY A 10 -39.91 19.13 -0.46
C GLY A 10 -40.17 17.69 -0.91
N ASN A 11 -39.11 16.98 -1.33
CA ASN A 11 -39.17 15.54 -1.55
C ASN A 11 -38.85 14.81 -0.25
N GLN A 12 -39.77 13.96 0.22
CA GLN A 12 -39.53 13.01 1.30
C GLN A 12 -39.37 11.61 0.73
N SER A 13 -38.36 10.89 1.21
CA SER A 13 -38.09 9.49 0.83
C SER A 13 -39.15 8.56 1.44
N VAL A 14 -39.74 7.70 0.62
CA VAL A 14 -40.72 6.68 1.08
C VAL A 14 -40.02 5.36 1.36
N VAL A 15 -40.18 4.86 2.58
CA VAL A 15 -39.69 3.54 3.01
C VAL A 15 -40.66 2.46 2.50
N PHE A 16 -40.13 1.40 1.88
CA PHE A 16 -40.88 0.19 1.55
C PHE A 16 -40.51 -0.96 2.49
N ALA A 17 -41.50 -1.54 3.16
CA ALA A 17 -41.36 -2.79 3.89
C ALA A 17 -41.55 -3.98 2.94
N VAL A 18 -40.74 -5.03 3.10
CA VAL A 18 -40.85 -6.28 2.32
C VAL A 18 -41.81 -7.24 3.00
N THR A 19 -42.74 -7.82 2.24
CA THR A 19 -43.58 -8.96 2.65
C THR A 19 -43.50 -10.08 1.63
N THR A 20 -43.74 -11.31 2.09
CA THR A 20 -43.37 -12.57 1.40
C THR A 20 -44.44 -13.11 0.45
N SER A 21 -44.04 -13.58 -0.73
CA SER A 21 -44.73 -14.67 -1.46
C SER A 21 -43.80 -15.37 -2.47
N GLU A 22 -44.11 -16.64 -2.77
CA GLU A 22 -43.34 -17.55 -3.63
C GLU A 22 -43.73 -17.48 -5.12
N PRO A 23 -42.97 -18.10 -6.06
CA PRO A 23 -42.91 -17.66 -7.46
C PRO A 23 -43.98 -18.22 -8.39
N ALA A 24 -44.20 -17.52 -9.51
CA ALA A 24 -45.04 -17.95 -10.63
C ALA A 24 -44.25 -18.06 -11.94
N THR A 25 -44.21 -19.25 -12.54
CA THR A 25 -43.40 -19.57 -13.72
C THR A 25 -44.17 -19.33 -15.03
N VAL A 26 -43.71 -18.43 -15.91
CA VAL A 26 -44.24 -18.28 -17.28
C VAL A 26 -43.11 -18.13 -18.32
N LYS A 27 -43.19 -18.92 -19.40
CA LYS A 27 -42.27 -18.86 -20.56
C LYS A 27 -42.78 -17.87 -21.62
N ALA A 28 -41.93 -16.99 -22.14
CA ALA A 28 -42.23 -16.22 -23.36
C ALA A 28 -40.98 -15.89 -24.20
N VAL A 29 -40.72 -16.78 -25.18
CA VAL A 29 -40.10 -16.55 -26.50
C VAL A 29 -39.38 -15.21 -26.78
N LYS A 30 -38.05 -15.27 -27.01
CA LYS A 30 -37.32 -14.22 -27.77
C LYS A 30 -37.79 -14.18 -29.23
N LYS A 31 -38.02 -12.98 -29.78
CA LYS A 31 -37.83 -12.70 -31.22
C LYS A 31 -37.33 -11.26 -31.41
N SER A 32 -36.51 -11.05 -32.42
CA SER A 32 -35.69 -9.86 -32.63
C SER A 32 -36.24 -8.91 -33.71
N ALA A 33 -35.89 -7.63 -33.58
CA ALA A 33 -35.79 -6.68 -34.70
C ALA A 33 -34.80 -5.56 -34.30
N HIS A 34 -33.82 -5.27 -35.15
CA HIS A 34 -32.98 -4.07 -35.02
C HIS A 34 -33.53 -2.94 -35.90
N ALA A 35 -33.39 -1.69 -35.45
CA ALA A 35 -33.43 -0.52 -36.30
C ALA A 35 -32.55 0.60 -35.71
N GLN A 36 -31.79 1.26 -36.59
CA GLN A 36 -30.97 2.45 -36.36
C GLN A 36 -30.97 3.25 -37.69
N PRO A 37 -30.49 4.50 -37.74
CA PRO A 37 -30.45 5.53 -36.70
C PRO A 37 -31.04 6.86 -37.23
N THR A 38 -31.10 7.92 -36.40
CA THR A 38 -30.97 9.31 -36.91
C THR A 38 -30.48 10.23 -35.79
N SER A 39 -29.78 11.31 -36.17
CA SER A 39 -29.08 12.23 -35.26
C SER A 39 -29.81 13.56 -35.08
N LEU A 40 -29.50 14.27 -33.98
CA LEU A 40 -29.51 15.75 -33.90
C LEU A 40 -28.80 16.24 -32.62
N HIS A 41 -27.93 17.23 -32.78
CA HIS A 41 -27.31 18.09 -31.75
C HIS A 41 -27.73 19.55 -32.06
N PRO A 42 -27.45 20.61 -31.25
CA PRO A 42 -26.44 20.81 -30.19
C PRO A 42 -26.95 20.38 -28.78
N SER A 43 -26.67 20.94 -27.59
CA SER A 43 -25.92 22.16 -27.15
C SER A 43 -25.34 22.07 -25.74
N SER A 44 -24.55 23.09 -25.40
CA SER A 44 -23.81 23.36 -24.16
C SER A 44 -24.61 23.39 -22.85
N GLY A 45 -24.08 22.69 -21.84
CA GLY A 45 -24.28 22.93 -20.41
C GLY A 45 -23.21 22.15 -19.64
N ARG A 46 -22.27 22.83 -18.96
CA ARG A 46 -21.05 22.19 -18.42
C ARG A 46 -21.15 22.04 -16.90
N SER A 47 -21.28 20.80 -16.45
CA SER A 47 -21.15 20.36 -15.05
C SER A 47 -20.06 19.29 -14.97
N PRO A 48 -19.36 19.11 -13.84
CA PRO A 48 -18.32 18.09 -13.71
C PRO A 48 -18.90 16.70 -13.91
N LYS A 49 -18.20 15.86 -14.70
CA LYS A 49 -18.53 14.44 -14.87
C LYS A 49 -17.62 13.61 -13.99
N ILE A 50 -18.20 12.79 -13.13
CA ILE A 50 -17.55 11.58 -12.64
C ILE A 50 -17.50 10.61 -13.84
N PHE A 51 -16.32 10.09 -14.17
CA PHE A 51 -16.13 9.12 -15.24
C PHE A 51 -16.32 7.70 -14.70
N ASP A 52 -17.55 7.18 -14.74
CA ASP A 52 -17.76 5.73 -14.72
C ASP A 52 -17.31 5.13 -16.07
N MET A 53 -16.06 4.65 -16.13
CA MET A 53 -15.52 3.98 -17.32
C MET A 53 -16.10 2.56 -17.46
N TYR A 54 -17.26 2.47 -18.11
CA TYR A 54 -17.82 1.21 -18.58
C TYR A 54 -16.99 0.65 -19.74
N PHE A 55 -15.97 -0.15 -19.43
CA PHE A 55 -15.28 -0.99 -20.42
C PHE A 55 -16.23 -2.06 -20.94
N SER A 56 -16.41 -2.12 -22.27
CA SER A 56 -17.19 -3.17 -22.92
C SER A 56 -16.35 -4.45 -23.06
N ALA A 57 -16.44 -5.33 -22.07
CA ALA A 57 -15.82 -6.66 -22.13
C ALA A 57 -16.42 -7.49 -23.29
N THR A 58 -15.72 -7.54 -24.41
CA THR A 58 -16.04 -8.43 -25.55
C THR A 58 -15.60 -9.85 -25.21
N TYR A 59 -16.43 -10.55 -24.43
CA TYR A 59 -16.29 -11.98 -24.19
C TYR A 59 -16.38 -12.78 -25.50
N GLU A 60 -15.25 -13.34 -25.95
CA GLU A 60 -15.29 -14.65 -26.58
C GLU A 60 -15.15 -15.73 -25.49
N GLY A 61 -16.07 -16.69 -25.49
CA GLY A 61 -16.24 -17.59 -24.35
C GLY A 61 -15.36 -18.84 -24.42
N GLN A 62 -14.37 -18.92 -23.53
CA GLN A 62 -13.77 -20.20 -23.12
C GLN A 62 -14.12 -20.51 -21.66
N ASN A 63 -14.23 -21.80 -21.33
CA ASN A 63 -14.79 -22.24 -20.05
C ASN A 63 -13.77 -22.14 -18.91
N SER A 64 -14.19 -21.53 -17.79
CA SER A 64 -13.44 -21.55 -16.54
C SER A 64 -13.29 -23.00 -16.01
N GLN A 65 -12.06 -23.50 -15.96
CA GLN A 65 -11.72 -24.65 -15.11
C GLN A 65 -11.04 -24.14 -13.83
N ALA A 66 -11.55 -24.57 -12.68
CA ALA A 66 -10.98 -24.22 -11.38
C ALA A 66 -9.78 -25.12 -11.05
N PHE A 67 -8.81 -24.57 -10.32
CA PHE A 67 -7.66 -25.33 -9.83
C PHE A 67 -8.08 -26.52 -8.96
N LEU A 68 -7.67 -27.73 -9.38
CA LEU A 68 -7.68 -28.93 -8.56
C LEU A 68 -6.33 -29.67 -8.72
N PRO A 69 -5.74 -30.22 -7.65
CA PRO A 69 -4.48 -30.95 -7.73
C PRO A 69 -4.64 -32.29 -8.47
N PRO A 70 -3.56 -32.83 -9.08
CA PRO A 70 -3.65 -33.97 -9.99
C PRO A 70 -4.03 -35.28 -9.27
N PRO A 71 -4.99 -36.06 -9.79
CA PRO A 71 -5.26 -37.42 -9.33
C PRO A 71 -4.20 -38.41 -9.83
N VAL A 72 -3.94 -39.47 -9.06
CA VAL A 72 -3.07 -40.59 -9.46
C VAL A 72 -3.83 -41.50 -10.44
N ASP A 73 -3.26 -41.75 -11.62
CA ASP A 73 -3.82 -42.73 -12.58
C ASP A 73 -3.38 -44.16 -12.25
N ILE A 74 -4.35 -45.09 -12.21
CA ILE A 74 -4.14 -46.54 -12.12
C ILE A 74 -5.09 -47.21 -13.10
N ASN A 75 -4.53 -47.79 -14.17
CA ASN A 75 -5.28 -48.11 -15.37
C ASN A 75 -5.70 -49.60 -15.45
N SER A 76 -7.02 -49.87 -15.37
CA SER A 76 -7.72 -51.12 -15.76
C SER A 76 -7.43 -52.40 -14.91
N ARG A 77 -8.38 -53.33 -14.67
CA ARG A 77 -9.25 -54.05 -15.63
C ARG A 77 -10.44 -54.80 -14.97
N GLU A 78 -11.38 -55.23 -15.81
CA GLU A 78 -12.26 -56.43 -15.68
C GLU A 78 -13.32 -56.52 -14.55
N THR A 79 -14.49 -55.92 -14.82
CA THR A 79 -15.85 -56.54 -14.78
C THR A 79 -16.18 -57.66 -13.76
N THR A 80 -17.14 -57.42 -12.85
CA THR A 80 -18.54 -57.95 -12.96
C THR A 80 -19.47 -57.50 -11.80
N ASN A 81 -20.78 -57.46 -12.06
CA ASN A 81 -21.89 -57.27 -11.11
C ASN A 81 -22.29 -58.65 -10.46
N PRO A 82 -23.16 -58.76 -9.41
CA PRO A 82 -24.20 -57.80 -9.01
C PRO A 82 -24.52 -57.61 -7.48
N VAL A 83 -25.31 -56.55 -7.20
CA VAL A 83 -26.48 -56.46 -6.29
C VAL A 83 -26.42 -57.10 -4.89
N GLU A 84 -26.63 -56.27 -3.85
CA GLU A 84 -27.80 -56.43 -2.98
C GLU A 84 -28.29 -55.07 -2.43
N GLN A 85 -29.60 -54.95 -2.19
CA GLN A 85 -30.25 -53.80 -1.54
C GLN A 85 -30.76 -54.26 -0.17
N GLU A 86 -30.71 -53.39 0.85
CA GLU A 86 -31.87 -53.18 1.73
C GLU A 86 -31.78 -51.86 2.50
N SER A 87 -32.81 -51.53 3.30
CA SER A 87 -33.24 -50.14 3.54
C SER A 87 -33.49 -49.75 4.99
N PHE A 88 -33.29 -48.46 5.28
CA PHE A 88 -34.00 -47.62 6.27
C PHE A 88 -34.65 -48.27 7.51
N GLU A 89 -34.07 -48.02 8.69
CA GLU A 89 -34.67 -47.38 9.88
C GLU A 89 -33.61 -47.37 11.01
N GLY A 90 -33.55 -46.44 11.98
CA GLY A 90 -34.27 -45.18 12.16
C GLY A 90 -34.07 -44.58 13.58
N ILE A 91 -34.36 -43.28 13.74
CA ILE A 91 -34.79 -42.62 14.99
C ILE A 91 -33.74 -42.25 16.10
N ASN A 92 -33.69 -40.93 16.39
CA ASN A 92 -33.31 -40.21 17.62
C ASN A 92 -31.90 -40.29 18.26
N GLY A 93 -31.42 -39.11 18.70
CA GLY A 93 -30.67 -39.00 19.96
C GLY A 93 -29.81 -37.74 20.14
N GLN A 94 -30.33 -36.73 20.83
CA GLN A 94 -29.68 -35.44 21.15
C GLN A 94 -28.26 -35.49 21.77
N PHE A 95 -27.50 -34.41 21.52
CA PHE A 95 -26.77 -33.55 22.48
C PHE A 95 -26.40 -34.14 23.87
N ASP A 96 -25.19 -33.93 24.42
CA ASP A 96 -24.58 -32.59 24.57
C ASP A 96 -23.05 -32.59 24.82
N ASN A 97 -22.47 -31.38 24.87
CA ASN A 97 -21.11 -30.97 25.23
C ASN A 97 -20.63 -31.52 26.61
N LYS A 98 -19.34 -31.72 26.94
CA LYS A 98 -18.22 -30.74 26.98
C LYS A 98 -16.92 -31.36 27.58
N ARG A 99 -15.74 -30.86 27.18
CA ARG A 99 -14.44 -30.78 27.91
C ARG A 99 -13.82 -32.05 28.59
N GLY A 100 -12.56 -32.33 28.23
CA GLY A 100 -11.59 -33.07 29.05
C GLY A 100 -10.15 -32.79 28.59
N MET A 101 -9.24 -32.46 29.51
CA MET A 101 -7.82 -32.17 29.22
C MET A 101 -6.91 -33.40 29.43
N GLU A 102 -5.72 -33.31 28.84
CA GLU A 102 -4.51 -34.14 28.99
C GLU A 102 -4.40 -35.08 30.24
N LYS A 103 -3.87 -36.30 30.07
CA LYS A 103 -2.44 -36.61 30.37
C LYS A 103 -2.01 -38.09 30.20
N ALA A 104 -0.70 -38.25 30.03
CA ALA A 104 0.16 -39.36 30.48
C ALA A 104 -0.11 -40.81 30.01
N THR A 105 0.59 -41.18 28.93
CA THR A 105 1.57 -42.29 28.87
C THR A 105 1.46 -43.50 29.83
N LEU A 106 1.49 -44.72 29.27
CA LEU A 106 2.33 -45.81 29.77
C LEU A 106 2.78 -46.73 28.59
N PRO A 107 3.93 -47.45 28.68
CA PRO A 107 4.63 -47.98 27.49
C PRO A 107 4.90 -49.51 27.50
N ASN A 108 5.70 -49.97 26.52
CA ASN A 108 6.37 -51.28 26.42
C ASN A 108 5.47 -52.48 26.02
N ASN A 109 5.96 -53.60 25.45
CA ASN A 109 7.33 -54.14 25.35
C ASN A 109 7.48 -55.22 24.24
N LYS A 110 8.69 -55.36 23.63
CA LYS A 110 9.32 -56.63 23.14
C LYS A 110 8.64 -57.42 21.96
N GLN A 111 9.28 -58.33 21.20
CA GLN A 111 10.69 -58.74 20.99
C GLN A 111 10.86 -59.55 19.66
N ASP A 112 12.12 -59.68 19.17
CA ASP A 112 12.72 -60.82 18.41
C ASP A 112 12.12 -61.23 17.03
N GLN A 113 12.78 -61.97 16.10
CA GLN A 113 14.16 -62.50 15.88
C GLN A 113 14.30 -62.75 14.34
N SER A 114 15.34 -62.28 13.61
CA SER A 114 16.68 -62.84 13.31
C SER A 114 16.81 -63.68 12.01
N ASP A 115 18.07 -63.89 11.58
CA ASP A 115 18.59 -64.79 10.50
C ASP A 115 18.47 -64.28 9.02
N ILE A 116 19.45 -64.27 8.07
CA ILE A 116 20.84 -64.78 7.86
C ILE A 116 20.92 -66.16 7.12
N ILE A 117 21.63 -66.40 5.99
CA ILE A 117 22.55 -65.61 5.11
C ILE A 117 21.92 -65.41 3.67
N SER A 118 22.47 -65.58 2.42
CA SER A 118 23.78 -65.97 1.81
C SER A 118 23.93 -65.57 0.31
N PHE A 119 25.15 -65.15 -0.11
CA PHE A 119 25.96 -65.50 -1.32
C PHE A 119 25.31 -65.91 -2.68
N ASN A 120 25.79 -65.53 -3.89
CA ASN A 120 26.91 -64.66 -4.35
C ASN A 120 26.76 -64.26 -5.85
N GLY A 121 27.43 -63.22 -6.39
CA GLY A 121 27.21 -62.77 -7.80
C GLY A 121 28.11 -61.68 -8.45
N VAL A 122 29.40 -61.63 -8.12
CA VAL A 122 30.47 -60.70 -8.57
C VAL A 122 30.40 -60.04 -9.99
N SER A 123 30.61 -58.71 -10.06
CA SER A 123 31.59 -58.07 -10.98
C SER A 123 32.07 -56.69 -10.43
N HIS A 124 33.26 -56.21 -10.84
CA HIS A 124 33.91 -55.02 -10.27
C HIS A 124 35.05 -54.45 -11.15
N ASN A 125 35.16 -53.12 -11.23
CA ASN A 125 36.39 -52.30 -11.31
C ASN A 125 35.97 -50.81 -11.30
N LYS A 126 36.27 -49.96 -10.31
CA LYS A 126 37.56 -49.45 -9.76
C LYS A 126 38.30 -48.42 -10.64
N ILE A 127 38.10 -47.13 -10.35
CA ILE A 127 39.18 -46.16 -10.09
C ILE A 127 38.77 -45.25 -8.91
N VAL A 128 39.39 -45.45 -7.75
CA VAL A 128 39.47 -44.47 -6.64
C VAL A 128 40.78 -44.76 -5.92
N ASP A 129 41.80 -43.91 -6.11
CA ASP A 129 43.00 -43.82 -5.26
C ASP A 129 43.85 -42.60 -5.64
N GLN A 130 43.44 -41.40 -5.19
CA GLN A 130 44.27 -40.20 -5.10
C GLN A 130 43.69 -39.24 -4.04
N TYR A 131 44.55 -38.42 -3.42
CA TYR A 131 44.24 -37.41 -2.39
C TYR A 131 43.69 -37.89 -1.02
N PRO A 132 44.53 -38.46 -0.15
CA PRO A 132 44.20 -38.69 1.27
C PRO A 132 43.89 -37.41 2.09
N GLN A 133 44.32 -36.23 1.60
CA GLN A 133 44.22 -34.94 2.29
C GLN A 133 42.78 -34.43 2.51
N LEU A 134 41.80 -34.95 1.77
CA LEU A 134 40.41 -34.49 1.85
C LEU A 134 39.65 -34.95 3.09
N ARG A 135 40.11 -35.99 3.80
CA ARG A 135 39.42 -36.50 5.01
C ARG A 135 39.73 -35.72 6.29
N SER A 136 40.90 -35.08 6.41
CA SER A 136 41.25 -34.23 7.56
C SER A 136 40.65 -32.83 7.45
N LEU A 137 40.59 -32.27 6.23
CA LEU A 137 40.02 -30.95 5.99
C LEU A 137 38.56 -30.86 6.44
N ASN A 138 37.75 -31.86 6.11
CA ASN A 138 36.29 -31.80 6.33
C ASN A 138 35.91 -31.85 7.82
N THR A 139 36.69 -32.55 8.66
CA THR A 139 36.52 -32.50 10.13
C THR A 139 36.98 -31.17 10.70
N SER A 140 38.17 -30.68 10.31
CA SER A 140 38.69 -29.40 10.84
C SER A 140 37.87 -28.18 10.39
N LEU A 141 37.22 -28.24 9.23
CA LEU A 141 36.35 -27.16 8.75
C LEU A 141 35.03 -27.10 9.54
N LEU A 142 34.46 -28.25 9.93
CA LEU A 142 33.28 -28.29 10.81
C LEU A 142 33.60 -27.68 12.18
N ASP A 143 34.70 -28.09 12.81
CA ASP A 143 35.14 -27.54 14.10
C ASP A 143 35.39 -26.03 14.03
N LEU A 144 35.94 -25.54 12.90
CA LEU A 144 36.14 -24.10 12.65
C LEU A 144 34.80 -23.36 12.50
N ILE A 145 33.83 -23.92 11.77
CA ILE A 145 32.50 -23.33 11.55
C ILE A 145 31.71 -23.23 12.88
N PHE A 146 31.70 -24.29 13.69
CA PHE A 146 31.04 -24.26 15.00
C PHE A 146 31.79 -23.34 15.99
N GLY A 147 33.12 -23.30 15.94
CA GLY A 147 33.94 -22.36 16.72
C GLY A 147 33.62 -20.90 16.40
N VAL A 148 33.57 -20.52 15.12
CA VAL A 148 33.23 -19.17 14.67
C VAL A 148 31.78 -18.79 15.00
N SER A 149 30.83 -19.73 14.87
CA SER A 149 29.42 -19.51 15.23
C SER A 149 29.26 -19.11 16.71
N SER A 150 29.91 -19.83 17.62
CA SER A 150 29.86 -19.50 19.06
C SER A 150 30.49 -18.13 19.39
N TYR A 151 31.57 -17.74 18.69
CA TYR A 151 32.17 -16.41 18.83
C TYR A 151 31.27 -15.28 18.29
N LEU A 152 30.58 -15.51 17.17
CA LEU A 152 29.62 -14.54 16.61
C LEU A 152 28.42 -14.32 17.56
N ILE A 153 27.91 -15.38 18.17
CA ILE A 153 26.84 -15.29 19.18
C ILE A 153 27.33 -14.49 20.40
N LEU A 154 28.54 -14.79 20.92
CA LEU A 154 29.11 -14.06 22.05
C LEU A 154 29.33 -12.57 21.72
N LEU A 155 29.82 -12.28 20.52
CA LEU A 155 30.01 -10.92 20.01
C LEU A 155 28.66 -10.18 19.89
N HIS A 156 27.60 -10.85 19.43
CA HIS A 156 26.27 -10.26 19.32
C HIS A 156 25.68 -9.91 20.70
N PHE A 157 25.84 -10.77 21.70
CA PHE A 157 25.48 -10.45 23.10
C PHE A 157 26.33 -9.33 23.70
N LEU A 158 27.62 -9.26 23.36
CA LEU A 158 28.49 -8.17 23.80
C LEU A 158 28.06 -6.83 23.18
N ILE A 159 27.75 -6.81 21.88
CA ILE A 159 27.23 -5.64 21.16
C ILE A 159 25.87 -5.21 21.74
N GLN A 160 24.93 -6.13 21.95
CA GLN A 160 23.65 -5.85 22.62
C GLN A 160 23.85 -5.22 24.01
N THR A 161 24.81 -5.73 24.79
CA THR A 161 25.11 -5.22 26.14
C THR A 161 25.75 -3.83 26.10
N ILE A 162 26.67 -3.59 25.14
CA ILE A 162 27.31 -2.29 24.92
C ILE A 162 26.27 -1.26 24.43
N PHE A 163 25.39 -1.62 23.48
CA PHE A 163 24.29 -0.76 23.05
C PHE A 163 23.32 -0.46 24.19
N SER A 164 22.99 -1.45 25.04
CA SER A 164 22.13 -1.23 26.21
C SER A 164 22.72 -0.22 27.18
N HIS A 165 24.03 -0.31 27.48
CA HIS A 165 24.73 0.69 28.28
C HIS A 165 24.82 2.06 27.59
N LEU A 166 25.11 2.09 26.28
CA LEU A 166 25.20 3.34 25.52
C LEU A 166 23.85 4.07 25.46
N ILE A 167 22.75 3.34 25.27
CA ILE A 167 21.38 3.87 25.30
C ILE A 167 21.05 4.43 26.70
N TRP A 168 21.44 3.74 27.78
CA TRP A 168 21.18 4.21 29.14
C TRP A 168 22.03 5.44 29.53
N ASP A 169 23.28 5.52 29.08
CA ASP A 169 24.12 6.72 29.20
C ASP A 169 23.56 7.87 28.34
N ILE A 170 23.03 7.60 27.14
CA ILE A 170 22.40 8.61 26.29
C ILE A 170 21.09 9.10 26.91
N GLU A 171 20.22 8.23 27.42
CA GLU A 171 19.01 8.62 28.14
C GLU A 171 19.31 9.50 29.35
N THR A 172 20.33 9.15 30.15
CA THR A 172 20.70 9.94 31.33
C THR A 172 21.42 11.25 30.98
N GLN A 173 22.05 11.36 29.81
CA GLN A 173 22.54 12.63 29.23
C GLN A 173 21.39 13.50 28.69
N VAL A 174 20.42 12.92 27.99
CA VAL A 174 19.25 13.62 27.42
C VAL A 174 18.35 14.17 28.53
N ARG A 175 18.05 13.36 29.56
CA ARG A 175 17.31 13.80 30.77
C ARG A 175 18.05 14.88 31.57
N ARG A 176 19.35 15.09 31.34
CA ARG A 176 20.12 16.23 31.89
C ARG A 176 20.13 17.47 30.98
N HIS A 177 20.05 17.32 29.67
CA HIS A 177 20.04 18.46 28.72
C HIS A 177 18.66 19.05 28.47
N GLN A 178 17.57 18.28 28.57
CA GLN A 178 16.20 18.78 28.38
C GLN A 178 15.83 19.91 29.36
N ASN A 179 16.42 19.93 30.57
CA ASN A 179 16.19 20.97 31.58
C ASN A 179 16.97 22.29 31.32
N SER A 180 17.65 22.46 30.18
CA SER A 180 18.48 23.66 29.91
C SER A 180 18.37 24.24 28.49
N ILE A 181 17.44 23.75 27.65
CA ILE A 181 17.33 24.16 26.23
C ILE A 181 15.96 24.78 25.87
N PHE A 182 15.04 24.93 26.84
CA PHE A 182 13.75 25.64 26.66
C PHE A 182 13.88 27.19 26.65
N GLY A 183 14.91 27.69 25.97
CA GLY A 183 15.14 29.10 25.69
C GLY A 183 16.16 29.21 24.55
N ILE A 184 15.95 30.17 23.64
CA ILE A 184 16.66 30.30 22.35
C ILE A 184 16.26 29.25 21.30
N PHE A 185 15.02 29.35 20.79
CA PHE A 185 14.70 29.15 19.37
C PHE A 185 13.27 29.64 19.06
N ASN A 186 13.09 30.95 18.82
CA ASN A 186 11.85 31.50 18.26
C ASN A 186 12.06 32.86 17.57
N VAL A 187 12.83 32.89 16.47
CA VAL A 187 12.89 34.00 15.49
C VAL A 187 13.28 33.42 14.12
N GLY A 188 12.47 33.61 13.08
CA GLY A 188 12.88 33.32 11.69
C GLY A 188 11.74 33.20 10.67
N ALA A 189 11.73 34.12 9.68
CA ALA A 189 10.69 34.29 8.64
C ALA A 189 9.28 34.67 9.18
N ILE A 190 8.44 35.43 8.47
CA ILE A 190 8.50 35.92 7.08
C ILE A 190 8.99 37.39 7.02
N GLY A 191 9.59 37.80 5.90
CA GLY A 191 9.92 39.20 5.62
C GLY A 191 9.16 39.75 4.40
N ILE A 192 8.84 41.04 4.41
CA ILE A 192 8.35 41.80 3.24
C ILE A 192 9.23 43.03 3.06
N ILE A 193 9.65 43.29 1.82
CA ILE A 193 10.44 44.48 1.44
C ILE A 193 9.49 45.55 0.90
N THR A 194 9.46 46.70 1.56
CA THR A 194 9.07 47.98 0.94
C THR A 194 10.02 49.08 1.43
N GLN A 195 10.43 49.95 0.50
CA GLN A 195 11.07 51.23 0.81
C GLN A 195 9.94 52.21 1.23
N ASP A 196 10.10 53.11 2.19
CA ASP A 196 10.76 54.40 1.93
C ASP A 196 10.98 55.28 3.20
N ASN A 197 11.83 56.31 3.07
CA ASN A 197 11.84 57.59 3.81
C ASN A 197 11.86 57.63 5.37
N GLY A 198 13.07 57.50 5.95
CA GLY A 198 13.86 58.70 6.31
C GLY A 198 13.75 59.39 7.69
N ILE A 199 14.90 59.99 8.09
CA ILE A 199 15.12 61.07 9.09
C ILE A 199 15.06 60.68 10.59
N GLY A 200 16.07 61.15 11.36
CA GLY A 200 15.87 61.53 12.77
C GLY A 200 16.80 60.87 13.81
N SER A 201 18.01 61.41 14.01
CA SER A 201 18.85 61.05 15.17
C SER A 201 18.73 62.11 16.28
N SER A 202 18.46 61.67 17.51
CA SER A 202 18.67 62.48 18.72
C SER A 202 18.93 61.63 19.99
N THR A 203 20.19 61.55 20.38
CA THR A 203 20.73 61.90 21.72
C THR A 203 19.74 62.27 22.84
N LEU A 204 19.98 61.98 24.14
CA LEU A 204 21.02 61.20 24.86
C LEU A 204 20.67 61.19 26.38
N ASN A 205 21.13 60.19 27.15
CA ASN A 205 21.29 60.23 28.64
C ASN A 205 19.99 60.36 29.50
N SER A 206 19.98 60.09 30.82
CA SER A 206 21.05 59.71 31.77
C SER A 206 20.58 58.71 32.84
N THR A 207 21.46 57.79 33.25
CA THR A 207 21.37 57.04 34.52
C THR A 207 21.94 57.87 35.68
N ILE A 208 21.42 57.71 36.91
CA ILE A 208 22.23 57.67 38.17
C ILE A 208 21.38 57.19 39.36
N ASN A 209 22.03 56.50 40.30
CA ASN A 209 21.42 55.89 41.50
C ASN A 209 21.17 56.91 42.63
N ASN A 210 20.36 56.52 43.62
CA ASN A 210 20.72 56.75 45.03
C ASN A 210 20.12 55.69 45.97
N ILE A 211 20.71 55.57 47.17
CA ILE A 211 20.53 54.45 48.13
C ILE A 211 20.18 55.02 49.52
N LEU A 212 19.76 54.15 50.46
CA LEU A 212 19.38 54.41 51.87
C LEU A 212 17.99 55.09 52.03
N ASN A 213 17.16 54.75 53.02
CA ASN A 213 17.43 54.18 54.34
C ASN A 213 16.28 53.27 54.85
N ILE A 214 16.55 52.40 55.83
CA ILE A 214 15.52 51.74 56.65
C ILE A 214 15.45 52.46 58.01
N ALA A 215 14.25 52.77 58.48
CA ALA A 215 14.01 53.26 59.85
C ALA A 215 12.78 52.58 60.47
N SER A 216 12.91 52.08 61.68
CA SER A 216 11.88 51.32 62.41
C SER A 216 11.10 52.19 63.39
N ALA A 217 9.77 52.05 63.45
CA ALA A 217 8.97 52.59 64.55
C ALA A 217 7.72 51.75 64.88
N ASN A 218 7.62 51.40 66.16
CA ASN A 218 6.42 51.13 66.97
C ASN A 218 5.43 50.00 66.60
N LYS A 219 5.25 49.08 67.57
CA LYS A 219 4.05 48.26 67.75
C LYS A 219 2.90 49.10 68.32
N THR A 220 1.68 48.80 67.90
CA THR A 220 0.46 48.89 68.72
C THR A 220 -0.41 47.68 68.43
N ASN A 221 -0.83 46.94 69.46
CA ASN A 221 -1.87 45.91 69.31
C ASN A 221 -3.24 46.58 69.12
N ILE A 222 -4.13 45.93 68.37
CA ILE A 222 -5.56 45.77 68.73
C ILE A 222 -6.13 44.59 67.94
N ASP A 223 -6.75 43.66 68.68
CA ASP A 223 -7.78 42.66 68.39
C ASP A 223 -7.71 41.71 67.17
N SER A 224 -8.47 40.62 67.31
CA SER A 224 -8.32 39.39 66.55
C SER A 224 -9.62 38.95 65.89
N SER A 225 -9.64 38.88 64.56
CA SER A 225 -10.55 38.02 63.79
C SER A 225 -9.94 37.66 62.44
N SER A 226 -10.14 36.39 62.04
CA SER A 226 -9.96 35.85 60.67
C SER A 226 -8.84 36.45 59.79
N PHE A 227 -7.63 35.90 59.90
CA PHE A 227 -6.63 35.97 58.83
C PHE A 227 -6.19 34.55 58.45
N ILE A 228 -6.71 34.05 57.32
CA ILE A 228 -6.13 32.88 56.65
C ILE A 228 -4.83 33.37 55.99
N GLN A 229 -3.70 32.78 56.35
CA GLN A 229 -2.43 33.08 55.67
C GLN A 229 -2.45 32.46 54.27
N SER A 230 -2.72 33.25 53.24
CA SER A 230 -2.40 32.90 51.86
C SER A 230 -0.89 32.96 51.65
N SER A 231 -0.19 31.90 52.08
CA SER A 231 1.21 31.68 51.73
C SER A 231 1.30 31.48 50.21
N LYS A 232 1.77 32.49 49.48
CA LYS A 232 2.08 32.38 48.05
C LYS A 232 3.14 31.30 47.83
N GLN A 233 2.70 30.08 47.54
CA GLN A 233 3.49 29.15 46.73
C GLN A 233 3.40 29.58 45.26
N THR A 234 4.38 29.16 44.47
CA THR A 234 4.58 29.59 43.09
C THR A 234 3.79 28.74 42.11
N ASN A 235 3.27 29.41 41.06
CA ASN A 235 2.32 28.94 40.04
C ASN A 235 0.88 28.83 40.57
N ALA A 236 -0.07 29.36 39.79
CA ALA A 236 -1.41 29.74 40.24
C ALA A 236 -2.52 28.80 39.73
N ASP A 237 -2.19 27.53 39.50
CA ASP A 237 -3.18 26.50 39.20
C ASP A 237 -4.10 26.28 40.42
N ILE A 238 -5.42 26.19 40.20
CA ILE A 238 -6.40 26.08 41.30
C ILE A 238 -7.18 24.76 41.19
N ALA A 239 -7.12 23.96 42.25
CA ALA A 239 -7.79 22.67 42.34
C ALA A 239 -9.19 22.78 42.96
N PHE A 240 -10.15 22.13 42.31
CA PHE A 240 -11.52 21.91 42.78
C PHE A 240 -11.83 20.41 42.79
N TYR A 241 -12.90 20.03 43.48
CA TYR A 241 -13.33 18.63 43.63
C TYR A 241 -14.79 18.44 43.22
N GLN A 242 -15.05 17.41 42.42
CA GLN A 242 -16.41 16.98 42.01
C GLN A 242 -16.70 15.59 42.60
N SER A 243 -17.93 15.36 43.03
CA SER A 243 -18.49 14.04 43.33
C SER A 243 -20.00 14.09 43.20
N ASP A 244 -20.65 12.99 42.77
CA ASP A 244 -22.12 12.93 42.72
C ASP A 244 -22.77 13.06 44.10
N ASP A 245 -22.11 12.57 45.16
CA ASP A 245 -22.48 12.81 46.57
C ASP A 245 -22.10 14.23 47.07
N GLY A 246 -22.01 15.22 46.17
CA GLY A 246 -21.62 16.60 46.47
C GLY A 246 -22.68 17.40 47.23
N ASN A 247 -22.30 18.57 47.75
CA ASN A 247 -23.13 19.39 48.64
C ASN A 247 -24.12 20.31 47.89
N ASP A 248 -25.01 19.73 47.07
CA ASP A 248 -26.09 20.41 46.33
C ASP A 248 -25.66 21.68 45.56
N ASP A 249 -24.40 21.72 45.10
CA ASP A 249 -23.77 22.89 44.48
C ASP A 249 -23.94 24.19 45.30
N THR A 250 -23.54 24.14 46.58
CA THR A 250 -23.64 25.27 47.54
C THR A 250 -22.32 25.79 48.12
N ASN A 251 -21.18 25.13 47.87
CA ASN A 251 -19.86 25.43 48.47
C ASN A 251 -18.82 25.91 47.43
N ASP A 252 -17.65 26.35 47.89
CA ASP A 252 -16.54 26.78 47.02
C ASP A 252 -15.80 25.61 46.32
N CYS A 253 -16.00 24.38 46.81
CA CYS A 253 -15.48 23.13 46.26
C CYS A 253 -13.94 23.03 46.18
N LEU A 254 -13.24 23.81 47.00
CA LEU A 254 -11.77 23.84 47.10
C LEU A 254 -11.18 22.71 47.99
N SER A 255 -12.01 21.83 48.54
CA SER A 255 -11.60 20.68 49.36
C SER A 255 -12.34 19.40 48.96
N ASP A 256 -11.62 18.27 49.02
CA ASP A 256 -12.13 16.91 48.89
C ASP A 256 -13.18 16.54 49.96
N SER A 257 -13.22 17.27 51.07
CA SER A 257 -14.27 17.13 52.10
C SER A 257 -15.59 17.82 51.75
N THR A 258 -15.60 18.74 50.77
CA THR A 258 -16.78 19.54 50.40
C THR A 258 -16.92 19.70 48.88
N PRO A 259 -17.04 18.60 48.11
CA PRO A 259 -17.10 18.66 46.65
C PRO A 259 -18.44 19.19 46.10
N CYS A 260 -18.37 19.62 44.84
CA CYS A 260 -19.50 20.01 44.00
C CYS A 260 -20.12 18.79 43.31
N GLN A 261 -21.40 18.87 42.97
CA GLN A 261 -22.11 17.91 42.11
C GLN A 261 -21.80 18.15 40.63
N THR A 262 -21.71 19.40 40.15
CA THR A 262 -21.50 19.68 38.72
C THR A 262 -20.25 20.48 38.38
N ILE A 263 -19.61 20.10 37.27
CA ILE A 263 -18.54 20.89 36.60
C ILE A 263 -19.09 22.26 36.18
N ASN A 264 -20.34 22.30 35.73
CA ASN A 264 -20.98 23.52 35.23
C ASN A 264 -21.12 24.60 36.33
N TYR A 265 -21.37 24.19 37.57
CA TYR A 265 -21.36 25.09 38.73
C TYR A 265 -19.94 25.55 39.10
N ILE A 266 -18.94 24.65 39.12
CA ILE A 266 -17.53 25.03 39.39
C ILE A 266 -17.08 26.15 38.44
N LEU A 267 -17.36 26.03 37.15
CA LEU A 267 -17.02 27.05 36.14
C LEU A 267 -17.87 28.34 36.24
N GLY A 268 -18.95 28.31 37.03
CA GLY A 268 -19.81 29.46 37.32
C GLY A 268 -19.47 30.19 38.62
N LEU A 269 -18.62 29.62 39.49
CA LEU A 269 -18.17 30.26 40.74
C LEU A 269 -17.35 31.54 40.45
N VAL A 270 -17.33 32.45 41.44
CA VAL A 270 -16.55 33.68 41.35
C VAL A 270 -15.06 33.36 41.55
N PRO A 271 -14.13 33.84 40.69
CA PRO A 271 -12.71 33.56 40.83
C PRO A 271 -12.14 33.96 42.20
N PRO A 272 -11.34 33.09 42.84
CA PRO A 272 -10.73 33.38 44.13
C PRO A 272 -9.61 34.43 44.01
N SER A 273 -9.32 35.09 45.13
CA SER A 273 -8.36 36.21 45.17
C SER A 273 -6.94 35.78 44.76
N GLY A 274 -6.46 36.30 43.63
CA GLY A 274 -5.16 35.99 43.05
C GLY A 274 -5.21 35.23 41.72
N TYR A 275 -6.37 34.70 41.33
CA TYR A 275 -6.57 34.03 40.04
C TYR A 275 -6.54 35.02 38.86
N SER A 276 -5.79 34.68 37.81
CA SER A 276 -5.62 35.43 36.57
C SER A 276 -6.21 34.68 35.38
N LYS A 277 -7.43 35.06 34.97
CA LYS A 277 -8.11 34.45 33.82
C LYS A 277 -7.28 34.62 32.54
N GLY A 278 -7.12 33.54 31.78
CA GLY A 278 -6.32 33.49 30.56
C GLY A 278 -4.86 33.09 30.75
N THR A 279 -4.36 33.01 31.99
CA THR A 279 -3.04 32.43 32.32
C THR A 279 -3.14 31.24 33.26
N ASP A 280 -4.07 31.29 34.21
CA ASP A 280 -4.11 30.37 35.33
C ASP A 280 -5.09 29.23 35.06
N LYS A 281 -4.66 27.98 35.28
CA LYS A 281 -5.42 26.78 34.94
C LYS A 281 -6.28 26.29 36.11
N ILE A 282 -7.51 25.92 35.81
CA ILE A 282 -8.43 25.26 36.74
C ILE A 282 -8.24 23.75 36.63
N ILE A 283 -8.15 23.04 37.77
CA ILE A 283 -8.03 21.57 37.83
C ILE A 283 -9.23 21.02 38.58
N ILE A 284 -10.09 20.25 37.92
CA ILE A 284 -11.27 19.60 38.50
C ILE A 284 -10.94 18.12 38.72
N ASN A 285 -10.95 17.70 39.99
CA ASN A 285 -10.68 16.34 40.41
C ASN A 285 -12.00 15.58 40.59
N MET A 286 -12.30 14.70 39.63
CA MET A 286 -13.44 13.79 39.66
C MET A 286 -13.20 12.72 40.73
N MET A 287 -13.93 12.76 41.85
CA MET A 287 -13.73 11.82 42.97
C MET A 287 -14.59 10.56 42.87
N SER A 288 -15.67 10.62 42.10
CA SER A 288 -16.58 9.51 41.83
C SER A 288 -16.99 9.49 40.36
N THR A 289 -17.63 8.40 39.95
CA THR A 289 -18.28 8.29 38.65
C THR A 289 -19.57 9.09 38.68
N THR A 290 -19.79 9.89 37.63
CA THR A 290 -20.92 10.83 37.55
C THR A 290 -21.89 10.50 36.42
N ASN A 291 -23.17 10.79 36.60
CA ASN A 291 -24.16 10.83 35.51
C ASN A 291 -24.91 12.16 35.41
N MET A 292 -24.40 13.22 36.06
CA MET A 292 -25.05 14.54 36.17
C MET A 292 -24.46 15.63 35.25
N GLN A 293 -23.42 15.29 34.46
CA GLN A 293 -22.71 16.27 33.63
C GLN A 293 -23.29 16.31 32.21
N ASN A 294 -23.60 17.51 31.74
CA ASN A 294 -24.15 17.80 30.41
C ASN A 294 -23.91 19.29 30.09
N GLU A 295 -23.74 19.65 28.81
CA GLU A 295 -23.61 21.03 28.33
C GLU A 295 -22.52 21.87 29.05
N VAL A 296 -21.33 21.31 29.23
CA VAL A 296 -20.17 22.03 29.77
C VAL A 296 -19.53 22.87 28.65
N VAL A 297 -19.58 24.19 28.78
CA VAL A 297 -19.02 25.13 27.78
C VAL A 297 -17.72 25.73 28.32
N ILE A 298 -16.64 25.55 27.57
CA ILE A 298 -15.30 26.07 27.86
C ILE A 298 -15.00 27.19 26.85
N ASP A 299 -15.11 28.43 27.29
CA ASP A 299 -15.01 29.61 26.43
C ASP A 299 -14.41 30.83 27.17
N SER A 300 -14.38 31.98 26.50
CA SER A 300 -13.95 33.26 27.08
C SER A 300 -15.03 33.93 27.95
N SER A 301 -16.26 33.41 28.05
CA SER A 301 -17.36 34.02 28.83
C SER A 301 -17.42 33.54 30.28
N ARG A 302 -17.08 32.28 30.58
CA ARG A 302 -17.09 31.70 31.94
C ARG A 302 -16.37 32.57 32.98
N PRO A 303 -16.93 32.85 34.16
CA PRO A 303 -16.24 33.63 35.20
C PRO A 303 -14.91 33.00 35.61
N LEU A 304 -14.92 31.70 35.91
CA LEU A 304 -13.76 30.90 36.22
C LEU A 304 -13.21 30.24 34.95
N GLY A 305 -12.16 30.86 34.39
CA GLY A 305 -11.16 30.25 33.52
C GLY A 305 -11.60 29.67 32.18
N ASN A 306 -11.03 30.20 31.09
CA ASN A 306 -11.04 29.56 29.78
C ASN A 306 -10.03 28.39 29.67
N ILE A 307 -9.23 28.11 30.70
CA ILE A 307 -8.23 27.03 30.73
C ILE A 307 -8.59 26.04 31.85
N VAL A 308 -9.07 24.86 31.46
CA VAL A 308 -9.66 23.86 32.36
C VAL A 308 -9.04 22.48 32.12
N GLN A 309 -8.64 21.81 33.19
CA GLN A 309 -8.20 20.43 33.24
C GLN A 309 -9.19 19.63 34.09
N ILE A 310 -9.72 18.54 33.55
CA ILE A 310 -10.63 17.62 34.24
C ILE A 310 -9.93 16.26 34.29
N GLN A 311 -9.82 15.70 35.48
CA GLN A 311 -9.06 14.47 35.70
C GLN A 311 -9.69 13.58 36.76
N SER A 312 -9.42 12.28 36.69
CA SER A 312 -9.70 11.38 37.82
C SER A 312 -8.91 11.80 39.06
N ASN A 313 -9.53 11.80 40.24
CA ASN A 313 -8.86 12.13 41.48
C ASN A 313 -7.67 11.20 41.71
N ARG A 314 -6.51 11.78 42.03
CA ARG A 314 -5.20 11.10 42.14
C ARG A 314 -4.65 10.54 40.81
N TYR A 315 -5.14 11.00 39.65
CA TYR A 315 -4.49 10.73 38.37
C TYR A 315 -3.00 11.12 38.41
N THR A 316 -2.15 10.23 37.90
CA THR A 316 -0.70 10.44 37.77
C THR A 316 -0.28 10.13 36.34
N SER A 317 0.30 11.10 35.63
CA SER A 317 0.66 10.92 34.21
C SER A 317 1.65 9.77 34.03
N GLY A 318 1.31 8.79 33.18
CA GLY A 318 2.09 7.57 32.98
C GLY A 318 2.00 6.53 34.11
N GLY A 319 1.09 6.70 35.08
CA GLY A 319 0.84 5.75 36.16
C GLY A 319 0.06 4.51 35.68
N THR A 320 0.57 3.31 35.95
CA THR A 320 -0.02 2.03 35.51
C THR A 320 -1.27 1.58 36.29
N GLU A 321 -1.65 2.30 37.34
CA GLU A 321 -2.77 1.94 38.25
C GLU A 321 -3.80 3.07 38.41
N ASN A 322 -3.86 4.01 37.46
CA ASN A 322 -4.83 5.11 37.46
C ASN A 322 -6.28 4.59 37.36
N ILE A 323 -7.06 4.72 38.44
CA ILE A 323 -8.50 4.41 38.43
C ILE A 323 -9.23 5.52 37.66
N LYS A 324 -9.75 5.20 36.47
CA LYS A 324 -10.54 6.12 35.64
C LYS A 324 -11.95 6.29 36.21
N GLN A 325 -12.34 7.52 36.56
CA GLN A 325 -13.74 7.85 36.84
C GLN A 325 -14.52 7.99 35.53
N SER A 326 -15.75 7.49 35.51
CA SER A 326 -16.62 7.63 34.34
C SER A 326 -17.44 8.92 34.40
N ILE A 327 -17.53 9.63 33.28
CA ILE A 327 -18.59 10.61 33.02
C ILE A 327 -19.61 9.92 32.10
N LYS A 328 -20.81 9.69 32.62
CA LYS A 328 -21.90 8.98 31.93
C LYS A 328 -22.89 9.96 31.34
N THR A 329 -23.18 9.77 30.06
CA THR A 329 -23.92 10.69 29.19
C THR A 329 -25.04 10.02 28.39
N SER A 330 -25.21 8.71 28.56
CA SER A 330 -26.24 7.85 27.96
C SER A 330 -27.70 8.28 28.26
N SER A 331 -27.89 9.20 29.21
CA SER A 331 -29.15 9.88 29.53
C SER A 331 -29.44 11.14 28.70
N TYR A 332 -28.42 11.80 28.15
CA TYR A 332 -28.47 13.14 27.54
C TYR A 332 -28.33 13.11 26.00
N SER A 333 -28.91 14.10 25.32
CA SER A 333 -28.85 14.21 23.84
C SER A 333 -27.96 15.35 23.32
N ASN A 334 -27.38 16.13 24.23
CA ASN A 334 -26.65 17.35 23.92
C ASN A 334 -25.15 17.12 24.16
N SER A 335 -24.28 17.95 23.56
CA SER A 335 -22.82 17.80 23.73
C SER A 335 -22.41 17.91 25.20
N LEU A 336 -21.56 16.98 25.66
CA LEU A 336 -20.99 17.04 27.00
C LEU A 336 -20.02 18.23 27.13
N PHE A 337 -19.14 18.39 26.13
CA PHE A 337 -18.16 19.47 26.08
C PHE A 337 -18.28 20.28 24.79
N THR A 338 -18.35 21.59 24.93
CA THR A 338 -18.27 22.56 23.82
C THR A 338 -17.13 23.52 24.09
N ILE A 339 -16.15 23.57 23.17
CA ILE A 339 -14.94 24.39 23.28
C ILE A 339 -14.94 25.40 22.12
N THR A 340 -14.94 26.69 22.45
CA THR A 340 -14.96 27.78 21.47
C THR A 340 -14.08 28.93 21.91
N ASN A 341 -13.74 29.83 20.96
CA ASN A 341 -12.87 30.98 21.24
C ASN A 341 -11.52 30.47 21.81
N ILE A 342 -10.85 31.23 22.68
CA ILE A 342 -9.64 30.82 23.43
C ILE A 342 -9.90 29.74 24.51
N GLY A 343 -10.92 28.89 24.34
CA GLY A 343 -11.24 27.78 25.24
C GLY A 343 -10.19 26.66 25.16
N HIS A 344 -9.69 26.21 26.31
CA HIS A 344 -8.67 25.17 26.45
C HIS A 344 -9.17 24.11 27.43
N LEU A 345 -9.39 22.89 26.95
CA LEU A 345 -9.79 21.74 27.77
C LEU A 345 -8.69 20.66 27.80
N GLN A 346 -8.39 20.12 28.98
CA GLN A 346 -7.55 18.93 29.16
C GLN A 346 -8.38 17.84 29.85
N LEU A 347 -8.42 16.64 29.28
CA LEU A 347 -9.13 15.46 29.81
C LEU A 347 -8.12 14.36 30.11
N LEU A 348 -7.91 14.04 31.40
CA LEU A 348 -6.81 13.19 31.85
C LEU A 348 -7.30 11.97 32.65
N GLY A 349 -7.06 10.76 32.11
CA GLY A 349 -7.37 9.50 32.77
C GLY A 349 -8.85 9.32 33.10
N LEU A 350 -9.76 9.78 32.23
CA LEU A 350 -11.22 9.67 32.39
C LEU A 350 -11.80 8.52 31.54
N HIS A 351 -12.99 8.06 31.87
CA HIS A 351 -13.78 7.13 31.06
C HIS A 351 -15.07 7.79 30.57
N PHE A 352 -15.46 7.54 29.33
CA PHE A 352 -16.67 8.07 28.68
C PHE A 352 -17.51 6.96 28.06
N ASP A 353 -18.82 7.15 28.08
CA ASP A 353 -19.80 6.33 27.35
C ASP A 353 -20.28 7.03 26.06
N ASN A 354 -21.55 6.85 25.69
CA ASN A 354 -22.21 7.50 24.55
C ASN A 354 -23.20 8.56 25.02
N LEU A 355 -23.55 9.52 24.14
CA LEU A 355 -24.81 10.23 24.29
C LEU A 355 -25.99 9.26 24.06
N LYS A 356 -27.18 9.64 24.49
CA LYS A 356 -28.42 8.84 24.42
C LYS A 356 -28.72 8.31 23.01
N THR A 357 -28.32 7.06 22.79
CA THR A 357 -28.39 6.32 21.52
C THR A 357 -29.82 6.13 20.99
N THR A 358 -30.84 6.21 21.85
CA THR A 358 -32.24 5.94 21.50
C THR A 358 -33.00 7.10 20.82
N SER A 359 -32.34 8.24 20.54
CA SER A 359 -33.02 9.42 19.99
C SER A 359 -32.31 10.03 18.77
N PRO A 360 -32.96 10.06 17.58
CA PRO A 360 -32.42 10.72 16.40
C PRO A 360 -32.22 12.25 16.50
N SER A 361 -32.54 12.88 17.64
CA SER A 361 -32.16 14.26 17.95
C SER A 361 -30.74 14.39 18.54
N ALA A 362 -30.15 13.30 19.04
CA ALA A 362 -28.76 13.25 19.49
C ALA A 362 -27.82 13.16 18.28
N ILE A 363 -27.74 14.26 17.51
CA ILE A 363 -26.89 14.41 16.32
C ILE A 363 -25.62 15.22 16.58
N VAL A 364 -25.58 15.97 17.69
CA VAL A 364 -24.43 16.76 18.12
C VAL A 364 -23.36 15.84 18.73
N PRO A 365 -22.06 16.13 18.57
CA PRO A 365 -21.00 15.26 19.06
C PRO A 365 -20.92 15.24 20.59
N LEU A 366 -20.29 14.22 21.17
CA LEU A 366 -19.98 14.20 22.61
C LEU A 366 -19.06 15.38 23.00
N ILE A 367 -18.06 15.67 22.16
CA ILE A 367 -17.12 16.79 22.27
C ILE A 367 -17.15 17.61 20.97
N SER A 368 -17.40 18.92 21.09
CA SER A 368 -17.38 19.87 19.97
C SER A 368 -16.26 20.90 20.15
N ILE A 369 -15.43 21.08 19.12
CA ILE A 369 -14.45 22.16 19.01
C ILE A 369 -14.83 23.04 17.81
N GLN A 370 -14.95 24.35 18.01
CA GLN A 370 -15.15 25.30 16.90
C GLN A 370 -14.35 26.59 17.13
N SER A 371 -13.50 26.92 16.17
CA SER A 371 -12.88 28.25 16.06
C SER A 371 -13.80 29.16 15.23
N ASP A 372 -14.04 30.39 15.66
CA ASP A 372 -14.82 31.35 14.88
C ASP A 372 -13.96 32.14 13.87
N ASP A 373 -12.68 32.32 14.18
CA ASP A 373 -11.64 32.89 13.33
C ASP A 373 -10.35 32.01 13.36
N ASN A 374 -9.19 32.54 12.94
CA ASN A 374 -7.88 31.86 13.00
C ASN A 374 -6.91 32.50 14.01
N GLU A 375 -7.40 33.34 14.93
CA GLU A 375 -6.63 34.02 15.99
C GLU A 375 -7.02 33.53 17.39
N GLN A 376 -8.31 33.26 17.62
CA GLN A 376 -8.92 32.81 18.88
C GLN A 376 -9.02 31.29 18.91
N ILE A 377 -7.87 30.63 18.87
CA ILE A 377 -7.74 29.18 18.63
C ILE A 377 -8.18 28.36 19.85
N PRO A 378 -9.22 27.51 19.75
CA PRO A 378 -9.61 26.58 20.80
C PRO A 378 -8.66 25.36 20.84
N TYR A 379 -8.50 24.77 22.02
CA TYR A 379 -7.56 23.67 22.27
C TYR A 379 -8.19 22.53 23.07
N LEU A 380 -7.98 21.29 22.61
CA LEU A 380 -8.32 20.07 23.33
C LEU A 380 -7.11 19.15 23.52
N LEU A 381 -6.89 18.70 24.75
CA LEU A 381 -5.92 17.65 25.08
C LEU A 381 -6.63 16.48 25.74
N ILE A 382 -6.34 15.26 25.28
CA ILE A 382 -6.84 14.00 25.85
C ILE A 382 -5.63 13.12 26.15
N ILE A 383 -5.46 12.66 27.40
CA ILE A 383 -4.37 11.74 27.80
C ILE A 383 -4.92 10.61 28.69
N ASP A 384 -4.49 9.37 28.45
CA ASP A 384 -4.82 8.17 29.25
C ASP A 384 -6.34 7.87 29.35
N CYS A 385 -7.17 8.52 28.53
CA CYS A 385 -8.63 8.39 28.57
C CYS A 385 -9.14 7.10 27.92
N GLU A 386 -10.43 6.83 28.11
CA GLU A 386 -11.12 5.68 27.52
C GLU A 386 -12.52 6.07 27.05
N PHE A 387 -12.88 5.60 25.87
CA PHE A 387 -14.21 5.76 25.29
C PHE A 387 -14.71 4.36 24.91
N GLU A 388 -15.73 3.87 25.61
CA GLU A 388 -16.35 2.57 25.36
C GLU A 388 -17.86 2.74 25.17
N SER A 389 -18.38 2.20 24.06
CA SER A 389 -19.81 2.21 23.81
C SER A 389 -20.58 1.45 24.89
N ASP A 390 -21.59 2.08 25.50
CA ASP A 390 -22.53 1.44 26.43
C ASP A 390 -23.49 0.46 25.73
N ALA A 391 -23.57 0.54 24.39
CA ALA A 391 -24.42 -0.26 23.54
C ALA A 391 -23.63 -0.79 22.33
N PRO A 392 -22.66 -1.71 22.54
CA PRO A 392 -21.69 -2.12 21.50
C PRO A 392 -22.31 -2.83 20.30
N ASP A 393 -23.46 -3.50 20.48
CA ASP A 393 -24.23 -4.14 19.42
C ASP A 393 -25.25 -3.18 18.73
N SER A 394 -25.21 -1.88 19.05
CA SER A 394 -26.19 -0.88 18.57
C SER A 394 -25.54 0.30 17.87
N GLN A 395 -26.23 0.81 16.83
CA GLN A 395 -25.81 1.99 16.10
C GLN A 395 -26.01 3.29 16.92
N ILE A 396 -25.05 4.21 16.83
CA ILE A 396 -25.14 5.56 17.39
C ILE A 396 -25.33 6.63 16.30
N TYR A 397 -25.96 7.75 16.67
CA TYR A 397 -26.42 8.81 15.74
C TYR A 397 -25.62 10.13 15.84
N HIS A 398 -24.65 10.19 16.75
CA HIS A 398 -23.71 11.29 16.93
C HIS A 398 -22.27 10.84 16.61
N SER A 399 -21.36 11.80 16.46
CA SER A 399 -19.90 11.55 16.47
C SER A 399 -19.37 11.67 17.90
N ILE A 400 -18.13 11.22 18.16
CA ILE A 400 -17.52 11.38 19.49
C ILE A 400 -16.84 12.75 19.60
N ILE A 401 -16.00 13.08 18.63
CA ILE A 401 -15.32 14.39 18.53
C ILE A 401 -15.70 15.02 17.18
N SER A 402 -16.05 16.30 17.17
CA SER A 402 -16.12 17.12 15.96
C SER A 402 -15.24 18.35 16.13
N ILE A 403 -14.43 18.64 15.12
CA ILE A 403 -13.49 19.77 15.10
C ILE A 403 -13.78 20.62 13.87
N ASN A 404 -13.89 21.93 14.05
CA ASN A 404 -14.03 22.90 12.97
C ASN A 404 -13.11 24.09 13.26
N GLY A 405 -11.82 23.91 12.96
CA GLY A 405 -10.76 24.81 13.40
C GLY A 405 -10.38 24.62 14.88
N GLY A 406 -9.10 24.78 15.17
CA GLY A 406 -8.53 24.59 16.51
C GLY A 406 -7.38 23.61 16.54
N ILE A 407 -6.91 23.33 17.76
CA ILE A 407 -5.83 22.37 18.03
C ILE A 407 -6.39 21.19 18.82
N MET A 408 -6.02 19.96 18.45
CA MET A 408 -6.26 18.78 19.28
C MET A 408 -5.00 17.93 19.43
N LYS A 409 -4.66 17.52 20.66
CA LYS A 409 -3.74 16.42 20.93
C LYS A 409 -4.46 15.28 21.65
N MET A 410 -4.31 14.05 21.17
CA MET A 410 -4.77 12.83 21.82
C MET A 410 -3.59 11.87 22.04
N GLU A 411 -3.40 11.43 23.27
CA GLU A 411 -2.28 10.57 23.69
C GLU A 411 -2.79 9.40 24.54
N LYS A 412 -2.21 8.20 24.36
CA LYS A 412 -2.47 7.00 25.20
C LYS A 412 -3.96 6.67 25.42
N THR A 413 -4.82 7.00 24.46
CA THR A 413 -6.28 6.92 24.60
C THR A 413 -6.80 5.65 23.92
N THR A 414 -7.73 4.94 24.56
CA THR A 414 -8.37 3.75 23.99
C THR A 414 -9.82 4.06 23.62
N ILE A 415 -10.21 3.77 22.38
CA ILE A 415 -11.57 4.00 21.86
C ILE A 415 -12.07 2.73 21.17
N LYS A 416 -13.16 2.14 21.66
CA LYS A 416 -13.52 0.77 21.25
C LYS A 416 -15.02 0.46 21.18
N ASN A 417 -15.36 -0.50 20.32
CA ASN A 417 -16.69 -1.11 20.18
C ASN A 417 -17.81 -0.15 19.71
N TYR A 418 -17.54 0.70 18.72
CA TYR A 418 -18.50 1.69 18.19
C TYR A 418 -19.11 1.27 16.85
N ILE A 419 -20.42 1.48 16.69
CA ILE A 419 -21.14 1.28 15.42
C ILE A 419 -21.81 2.60 15.02
N PHE A 420 -21.45 3.15 13.86
CA PHE A 420 -22.00 4.41 13.32
C PHE A 420 -22.97 4.18 12.16
N THR A 421 -23.77 5.21 11.86
CA THR A 421 -24.52 5.32 10.60
C THR A 421 -24.33 6.69 9.95
N ASN A 422 -24.46 6.76 8.63
CA ASN A 422 -24.41 8.01 7.86
C ASN A 422 -23.10 8.79 8.11
N ASP A 423 -23.14 10.13 8.10
CA ASP A 423 -21.99 11.02 8.32
C ASP A 423 -21.61 11.15 9.81
N ARG A 424 -21.45 10.02 10.52
CA ARG A 424 -21.00 9.94 11.93
C ARG A 424 -19.76 9.06 12.08
N ASN A 425 -18.81 9.50 12.88
CA ASN A 425 -17.46 8.94 12.99
C ASN A 425 -16.93 9.14 14.43
N ILE A 426 -15.81 8.50 14.80
CA ILE A 426 -15.15 8.82 16.08
C ILE A 426 -14.68 10.27 16.07
N ILE A 427 -14.00 10.70 15.00
CA ILE A 427 -13.51 12.06 14.81
C ILE A 427 -13.97 12.57 13.44
N ILE A 428 -14.67 13.71 13.42
CA ILE A 428 -14.91 14.51 12.21
C ILE A 428 -14.05 15.76 12.28
N ILE A 429 -13.32 16.04 11.20
CA ILE A 429 -12.45 17.22 11.07
C ILE A 429 -12.93 18.01 9.86
N ASN A 430 -13.50 19.18 10.10
CA ASN A 430 -13.90 20.14 9.08
C ASN A 430 -12.96 21.34 9.08
N SER A 431 -12.76 21.94 7.92
CA SER A 431 -12.02 23.19 7.75
C SER A 431 -12.95 24.19 7.07
N ASP A 432 -14.04 24.60 7.72
CA ASP A 432 -15.07 25.42 7.08
C ASP A 432 -14.57 26.84 6.78
N GLN A 433 -15.08 27.44 5.70
CA GLN A 433 -14.74 28.80 5.30
C GLN A 433 -15.21 29.82 6.37
N ILE A 434 -14.35 30.77 6.73
CA ILE A 434 -14.63 31.76 7.80
C ILE A 434 -15.54 32.87 7.28
N ASP A 435 -15.21 33.40 6.10
CA ASP A 435 -15.90 34.50 5.44
C ASP A 435 -15.94 34.28 3.91
N THR A 436 -16.31 35.29 3.12
CA THR A 436 -16.32 35.18 1.65
C THR A 436 -14.96 35.38 0.97
N SER A 437 -13.84 35.51 1.71
CA SER A 437 -12.51 35.77 1.13
C SER A 437 -11.81 34.55 0.55
N GLY A 438 -12.27 33.34 0.88
CA GLY A 438 -11.57 32.09 0.62
C GLY A 438 -10.63 31.65 1.74
N THR A 439 -10.70 32.29 2.92
CA THR A 439 -9.98 31.87 4.13
C THR A 439 -10.75 30.77 4.85
N TYR A 440 -10.08 29.65 5.16
CA TYR A 440 -10.66 28.51 5.89
C TYR A 440 -10.15 28.40 7.33
N ARG A 441 -10.93 27.74 8.18
CA ARG A 441 -10.55 27.40 9.56
C ARG A 441 -9.40 26.39 9.58
N LYS A 442 -8.33 26.72 10.30
CA LYS A 442 -7.13 25.87 10.39
C LYS A 442 -7.24 24.85 11.51
N ASN A 443 -6.93 23.61 11.19
CA ASN A 443 -6.86 22.50 12.15
C ASN A 443 -5.40 22.08 12.35
N GLU A 444 -4.92 21.95 13.58
CA GLU A 444 -3.66 21.27 13.89
C GLU A 444 -3.93 20.12 14.87
N ILE A 445 -3.86 18.90 14.36
CA ILE A 445 -4.34 17.70 15.07
C ILE A 445 -3.23 16.67 15.15
N GLU A 446 -2.99 16.15 16.35
CA GLU A 446 -2.00 15.12 16.63
C GLU A 446 -2.61 13.99 17.47
N ILE A 447 -2.48 12.74 17.00
CA ILE A 447 -2.97 11.54 17.68
C ILE A 447 -1.79 10.57 17.81
N CYS A 448 -1.37 10.29 19.03
CA CYS A 448 -0.20 9.47 19.33
C CYS A 448 -0.51 8.36 20.37
N GLN A 449 0.18 7.22 20.29
CA GLN A 449 0.12 6.12 21.28
C GLN A 449 -1.30 5.59 21.61
N SER A 450 -2.28 5.78 20.72
CA SER A 450 -3.71 5.58 20.98
C SER A 450 -4.30 4.42 20.16
N GLU A 451 -5.27 3.68 20.71
CA GLU A 451 -5.90 2.52 20.08
C GLU A 451 -7.35 2.80 19.70
N PHE A 452 -7.71 2.43 18.47
CA PHE A 452 -9.07 2.39 17.94
C PHE A 452 -9.41 0.95 17.55
N SER A 453 -10.34 0.30 18.23
CA SER A 453 -10.64 -1.13 18.00
C SER A 453 -12.14 -1.45 17.86
N ASN A 454 -12.46 -2.30 16.87
CA ASN A 454 -13.83 -2.70 16.53
C ASN A 454 -14.76 -1.50 16.20
N ILE A 455 -14.31 -0.60 15.32
CA ILE A 455 -15.07 0.60 14.93
C ILE A 455 -15.72 0.37 13.56
N GLN A 456 -17.06 0.31 13.50
CA GLN A 456 -17.81 0.00 12.30
C GLN A 456 -18.67 1.19 11.83
N LYS A 457 -18.84 1.34 10.51
CA LYS A 457 -19.69 2.36 9.89
C LYS A 457 -20.66 1.71 8.90
N LEU A 458 -21.94 1.74 9.24
CA LEU A 458 -23.04 1.17 8.46
C LEU A 458 -23.69 2.23 7.55
N GLY A 459 -24.27 1.79 6.44
CA GLY A 459 -24.79 2.68 5.40
C GLY A 459 -23.67 3.34 4.59
N THR A 460 -23.99 4.51 4.03
CA THR A 460 -23.04 5.32 3.24
C THR A 460 -22.13 6.15 4.12
N GLY A 461 -20.86 6.26 3.75
CA GLY A 461 -19.91 7.24 4.29
C GLY A 461 -18.47 6.76 4.34
N LYS A 462 -17.58 7.66 4.76
CA LYS A 462 -16.12 7.49 4.70
C LYS A 462 -15.48 7.40 6.11
N GLY A 463 -14.35 6.69 6.24
CA GLY A 463 -13.42 6.74 7.38
C GLY A 463 -14.00 6.41 8.75
N ALA A 464 -14.26 5.14 9.09
CA ALA A 464 -15.04 4.78 10.29
C ALA A 464 -14.54 5.43 11.60
N VAL A 465 -13.22 5.57 11.76
CA VAL A 465 -12.63 6.31 12.87
C VAL A 465 -12.55 7.81 12.54
N ILE A 466 -11.80 8.18 11.51
CA ILE A 466 -11.53 9.59 11.17
C ILE A 466 -12.06 9.91 9.77
N ASN A 467 -12.89 10.94 9.65
CA ASN A 467 -13.24 11.55 8.38
C ASN A 467 -12.82 13.02 8.39
N ALA A 468 -11.85 13.39 7.55
CA ALA A 468 -11.18 14.69 7.56
C ALA A 468 -11.28 15.43 6.23
N GLN A 469 -11.59 16.72 6.32
CA GLN A 469 -11.45 17.73 5.26
C GLN A 469 -10.43 18.76 5.75
N LEU A 470 -9.21 18.70 5.23
CA LEU A 470 -8.10 19.59 5.57
C LEU A 470 -7.96 20.65 4.47
N GLN A 471 -8.37 21.89 4.75
CA GLN A 471 -8.18 23.04 3.86
C GLN A 471 -7.05 23.94 4.38
N GLN A 472 -6.31 24.55 3.45
CA GLN A 472 -5.32 25.63 3.65
C GLN A 472 -4.60 25.67 5.01
N ASP A 473 -3.39 25.09 5.04
CA ASP A 473 -2.52 24.97 6.22
C ASP A 473 -3.02 24.00 7.30
N SER A 474 -4.11 23.26 7.08
CA SER A 474 -4.61 22.27 8.05
C SER A 474 -3.79 20.97 8.05
N ILE A 475 -3.46 20.48 9.24
CA ILE A 475 -2.57 19.34 9.46
C ILE A 475 -3.23 18.30 10.37
N LEU A 476 -3.21 17.03 9.93
CA LEU A 476 -3.55 15.86 10.73
C LEU A 476 -2.31 14.93 10.82
N LYS A 477 -1.86 14.65 12.04
CA LYS A 477 -0.79 13.69 12.35
C LYS A 477 -1.34 12.51 13.14
N VAL A 478 -0.95 11.30 12.75
CA VAL A 478 -1.21 10.06 13.47
C VAL A 478 0.12 9.34 13.65
N THR A 479 0.64 9.26 14.88
CA THR A 479 2.04 8.96 15.16
C THR A 479 2.22 7.94 16.29
N ASP A 480 3.48 7.63 16.62
CA ASP A 480 3.91 6.95 17.84
C ASP A 480 3.10 5.69 18.17
N SER A 481 3.07 4.72 17.26
CA SER A 481 2.45 3.41 17.46
C SER A 481 0.94 3.42 17.74
N CYS A 482 0.16 4.40 17.24
CA CYS A 482 -1.30 4.26 17.20
C CYS A 482 -1.73 2.97 16.49
N ILE A 483 -2.84 2.38 16.93
CA ILE A 483 -3.37 1.11 16.42
C ILE A 483 -4.81 1.31 15.94
N PHE A 484 -5.09 0.88 14.72
CA PHE A 484 -6.42 0.76 14.13
C PHE A 484 -6.69 -0.72 13.87
N TYR A 485 -7.48 -1.34 14.75
CA TYR A 485 -7.78 -2.78 14.69
C TYR A 485 -9.24 -3.00 14.30
N ASN A 486 -9.49 -3.81 13.26
CA ASN A 486 -10.85 -4.21 12.87
C ASN A 486 -11.80 -3.00 12.67
N CYS A 487 -11.30 -1.97 11.99
CA CYS A 487 -12.05 -0.75 11.67
C CYS A 487 -12.61 -0.83 10.26
N SER A 488 -13.92 -0.61 10.07
CA SER A 488 -14.56 -0.88 8.78
C SER A 488 -15.71 0.06 8.39
N THR A 489 -15.82 0.29 7.08
CA THR A 489 -17.01 0.87 6.44
C THR A 489 -17.70 -0.19 5.60
N GLN A 490 -19.04 -0.20 5.54
CA GLN A 490 -19.77 -1.14 4.67
C GLN A 490 -19.33 -1.08 3.20
N GLN A 491 -19.51 -2.18 2.47
CA GLN A 491 -19.07 -2.37 1.09
C GLN A 491 -20.03 -1.74 0.06
N PHE A 492 -20.26 -0.42 0.16
CA PHE A 492 -21.07 0.36 -0.79
C PHE A 492 -20.21 1.31 -1.65
N ARG A 493 -20.72 1.66 -2.83
CA ARG A 493 -19.92 2.23 -3.95
C ARG A 493 -19.15 3.51 -3.62
N ASP A 494 -19.69 4.31 -2.71
CA ASP A 494 -19.17 5.62 -2.27
C ASP A 494 -18.34 5.55 -0.97
N ASN A 495 -18.28 4.39 -0.32
CA ASN A 495 -17.58 4.22 0.95
C ASN A 495 -16.07 4.11 0.71
N ARG A 496 -15.28 4.87 1.47
CA ARG A 496 -13.82 4.87 1.35
C ARG A 496 -13.15 5.02 2.72
N GLY A 497 -12.01 4.36 2.90
CA GLY A 497 -11.21 4.41 4.13
C GLY A 497 -11.85 3.60 5.24
N GLY A 498 -11.40 2.37 5.50
CA GLY A 498 -11.97 1.55 6.56
C GLY A 498 -11.73 2.14 7.95
N ALA A 499 -10.53 2.67 8.20
CA ALA A 499 -10.20 3.43 9.41
C ALA A 499 -10.26 4.95 9.16
N ILE A 500 -9.57 5.45 8.14
CA ILE A 500 -9.38 6.89 7.89
C ILE A 500 -9.75 7.27 6.46
N ASN A 501 -10.50 8.35 6.31
CA ASN A 501 -10.62 9.10 5.05
C ASN A 501 -10.13 10.54 5.25
N ALA A 502 -9.24 11.01 4.38
CA ALA A 502 -8.73 12.39 4.39
C ALA A 502 -8.81 13.03 2.99
N VAL A 503 -9.43 14.19 2.90
CA VAL A 503 -9.29 15.10 1.76
C VAL A 503 -8.28 16.18 2.17
N VAL A 504 -7.20 16.32 1.41
CA VAL A 504 -6.08 17.24 1.70
C VAL A 504 -5.98 18.26 0.58
N ASP A 505 -6.30 19.51 0.89
CA ASP A 505 -6.52 20.57 -0.10
C ASP A 505 -5.63 21.79 0.18
N GLY A 506 -4.75 22.11 -0.78
CA GLY A 506 -3.78 23.21 -0.71
C GLY A 506 -2.36 22.75 -0.34
N SER A 507 -1.35 23.41 -0.91
CA SER A 507 0.08 23.05 -0.86
C SER A 507 0.71 22.87 0.51
N ASN A 508 0.07 23.42 1.55
CA ASN A 508 0.58 23.42 2.93
C ASN A 508 -0.19 22.44 3.82
N SER A 509 -1.36 21.97 3.35
CA SER A 509 -2.23 21.04 4.06
C SER A 509 -1.63 19.64 4.02
N GLN A 510 -1.63 18.96 5.16
CA GLN A 510 -0.85 17.72 5.35
C GLN A 510 -1.63 16.66 6.13
N PHE A 511 -1.63 15.44 5.60
CA PHE A 511 -1.98 14.24 6.35
C PHE A 511 -0.72 13.39 6.55
N ILE A 512 -0.36 13.10 7.80
CA ILE A 512 0.87 12.38 8.16
C ILE A 512 0.48 11.17 9.01
N VAL A 513 0.96 10.00 8.61
CA VAL A 513 0.91 8.77 9.41
C VAL A 513 2.33 8.24 9.57
N SER A 514 2.84 8.16 10.79
CA SER A 514 4.25 7.81 11.02
C SER A 514 4.54 6.97 12.26
N ASP A 515 5.78 6.54 12.41
CA ASP A 515 6.36 6.08 13.69
C ASP A 515 5.66 4.84 14.30
N LEU A 516 5.67 3.73 13.56
CA LEU A 516 5.18 2.39 13.95
C LEU A 516 3.65 2.26 14.11
N VAL A 517 2.87 3.21 13.59
CA VAL A 517 1.41 3.12 13.49
C VAL A 517 0.97 1.87 12.73
N LYS A 518 -0.16 1.28 13.13
CA LYS A 518 -0.64 -0.02 12.63
C LYS A 518 -2.10 0.04 12.19
N PHE A 519 -2.38 -0.52 11.03
CA PHE A 519 -3.72 -0.86 10.56
C PHE A 519 -3.77 -2.38 10.38
N ASP A 520 -4.60 -3.07 11.17
CA ASP A 520 -4.77 -4.53 11.10
C ASP A 520 -6.25 -4.86 10.89
N LYS A 521 -6.55 -5.64 9.84
CA LYS A 521 -7.92 -6.10 9.48
C LYS A 521 -8.92 -4.98 9.20
N CYS A 522 -8.46 -3.83 8.70
CA CYS A 522 -9.34 -2.75 8.31
C CYS A 522 -10.01 -3.04 6.95
N GLN A 523 -11.27 -2.62 6.77
CA GLN A 523 -12.08 -3.00 5.59
C GLN A 523 -12.90 -1.85 5.01
N SER A 524 -12.98 -1.75 3.68
CA SER A 524 -13.80 -0.76 2.98
C SER A 524 -14.24 -1.25 1.60
N TYR A 525 -14.99 -0.42 0.87
CA TYR A 525 -15.16 -0.58 -0.57
C TYR A 525 -13.92 -0.03 -1.33
N ARG A 526 -13.33 1.08 -0.85
CA ARG A 526 -12.04 1.60 -1.36
C ARG A 526 -11.09 2.00 -0.24
N GLY A 527 -9.82 1.61 -0.29
CA GLY A 527 -8.84 1.94 0.74
C GLY A 527 -9.16 1.24 2.07
N GLY A 528 -8.81 -0.05 2.18
CA GLY A 528 -9.21 -0.88 3.32
C GLY A 528 -8.77 -0.32 4.67
N ALA A 529 -7.57 0.26 4.76
CA ALA A 529 -7.15 1.08 5.89
C ALA A 529 -7.46 2.57 5.68
N VAL A 530 -6.94 3.13 4.58
CA VAL A 530 -6.88 4.58 4.33
C VAL A 530 -7.39 4.95 2.94
N SER A 531 -8.23 5.97 2.87
CA SER A 531 -8.57 6.70 1.64
C SER A 531 -8.01 8.11 1.72
N VAL A 532 -7.25 8.53 0.71
CA VAL A 532 -6.73 9.90 0.60
C VAL A 532 -7.07 10.53 -0.76
N GLU A 533 -7.53 11.77 -0.70
CA GLU A 533 -7.84 12.60 -1.87
C GLU A 533 -6.96 13.85 -1.81
N LEU A 534 -6.08 14.03 -2.81
CA LEU A 534 -5.04 15.06 -2.83
C LEU A 534 -5.38 16.13 -3.87
N LEU A 535 -5.60 17.36 -3.39
CA LEU A 535 -6.10 18.49 -4.15
C LEU A 535 -5.18 19.71 -4.00
N ASN A 536 -5.05 20.51 -5.06
CA ASN A 536 -4.33 21.80 -5.06
C ASN A 536 -2.94 21.75 -4.40
N MET A 537 -2.16 20.72 -4.75
CA MET A 537 -0.83 20.39 -4.23
C MET A 537 -0.78 19.82 -2.79
N GLY A 538 -1.89 19.34 -2.25
CA GLY A 538 -1.97 18.72 -0.91
C GLY A 538 -1.04 17.51 -0.71
N ILE A 539 -0.63 17.28 0.54
CA ILE A 539 0.45 16.35 0.89
C ILE A 539 -0.03 15.22 1.80
N CYS A 540 0.36 13.98 1.48
CA CYS A 540 0.22 12.82 2.35
C CYS A 540 1.56 12.09 2.56
N VAL A 541 1.87 11.75 3.81
CA VAL A 541 3.10 11.05 4.19
C VAL A 541 2.75 9.81 5.01
N VAL A 542 3.32 8.66 4.62
CA VAL A 542 3.21 7.37 5.32
C VAL A 542 4.63 6.87 5.59
N ASN A 543 5.08 6.87 6.84
CA ASN A 543 6.48 6.62 7.20
C ASN A 543 6.61 5.59 8.33
N ASN A 544 7.26 4.44 8.10
CA ASN A 544 7.39 3.39 9.12
C ASN A 544 6.03 2.89 9.68
N VAL A 545 5.07 2.62 8.80
CA VAL A 545 3.70 2.18 9.12
C VAL A 545 3.50 0.70 8.79
N GLN A 546 2.67 -0.02 9.56
CA GLN A 546 2.32 -1.42 9.31
C GLN A 546 0.86 -1.53 8.84
N ILE A 547 0.62 -2.02 7.63
CA ILE A 547 -0.72 -2.22 7.05
C ILE A 547 -0.87 -3.71 6.75
N LYS A 548 -1.83 -4.36 7.42
CA LYS A 548 -1.90 -5.83 7.47
C LYS A 548 -3.33 -6.35 7.42
N GLU A 549 -3.54 -7.46 6.69
CA GLU A 549 -4.85 -8.14 6.54
C GLU A 549 -6.00 -7.19 6.14
N CYS A 550 -5.69 -6.08 5.47
CA CYS A 550 -6.66 -5.06 5.06
C CYS A 550 -7.28 -5.44 3.72
N THR A 551 -8.61 -5.37 3.63
CA THR A 551 -9.37 -5.97 2.52
C THR A 551 -10.39 -5.00 1.93
N VAL A 552 -10.48 -4.97 0.60
CA VAL A 552 -11.53 -4.29 -0.15
C VAL A 552 -12.15 -5.18 -1.23
N ASN A 553 -13.33 -4.79 -1.69
CA ASN A 553 -14.02 -5.39 -2.84
C ASN A 553 -14.26 -4.37 -3.98
N TYR A 554 -13.41 -3.34 -4.09
CA TYR A 554 -13.36 -2.47 -5.26
C TYR A 554 -11.96 -1.91 -5.54
N ASP A 555 -11.45 -0.92 -4.80
CA ASP A 555 -10.14 -0.27 -5.09
C ASP A 555 -9.19 -0.23 -3.88
N GLY A 556 -7.93 -0.66 -4.03
CA GLY A 556 -6.87 -0.39 -3.04
C GLY A 556 -7.05 -1.09 -1.68
N GLY A 557 -6.54 -2.31 -1.52
CA GLY A 557 -6.76 -3.13 -0.32
C GLY A 557 -6.20 -2.53 0.98
N GLY A 558 -5.03 -1.88 0.93
CA GLY A 558 -4.50 -1.06 2.03
C GLY A 558 -4.87 0.41 1.89
N ILE A 559 -4.37 1.06 0.83
CA ILE A 559 -4.55 2.49 0.55
C ILE A 559 -5.24 2.73 -0.78
N PHE A 560 -6.20 3.65 -0.80
CA PHE A 560 -6.74 4.27 -2.02
C PHE A 560 -6.28 5.72 -2.11
N ALA A 561 -5.66 6.11 -3.23
CA ALA A 561 -5.16 7.46 -3.46
C ALA A 561 -5.72 8.05 -4.76
N LEU A 562 -6.37 9.22 -4.66
CA LEU A 562 -6.97 9.95 -5.77
C LEU A 562 -6.39 11.37 -5.83
N TYR A 563 -5.94 11.80 -7.00
CA TYR A 563 -5.37 13.13 -7.22
C TYR A 563 -6.27 13.92 -8.17
N GLN A 564 -6.68 15.12 -7.80
CA GLN A 564 -7.50 16.01 -8.63
C GLN A 564 -7.08 17.48 -8.42
N ASN A 565 -7.64 18.40 -9.21
CA ASN A 565 -7.46 19.85 -9.06
C ASN A 565 -5.96 20.23 -8.97
N SER A 566 -5.22 20.06 -10.06
CA SER A 566 -3.75 20.18 -10.18
C SER A 566 -2.90 19.13 -9.42
N GLY A 567 -3.48 18.28 -8.57
CA GLY A 567 -2.81 17.12 -7.95
C GLY A 567 -2.23 17.38 -6.56
N GLY A 568 -1.14 16.68 -6.21
CA GLY A 568 -0.58 16.63 -4.86
C GLY A 568 0.53 15.58 -4.75
N THR A 569 1.02 15.30 -3.53
CA THR A 569 2.11 14.33 -3.29
C THR A 569 1.76 13.28 -2.23
N LEU A 570 1.92 12.00 -2.58
CA LEU A 570 1.92 10.87 -1.62
C LEU A 570 3.34 10.33 -1.49
N THR A 571 3.87 10.26 -0.26
CA THR A 571 5.21 9.71 0.03
C THR A 571 5.10 8.55 1.02
N ILE A 572 5.51 7.35 0.60
CA ILE A 572 5.47 6.12 1.40
C ILE A 572 6.90 5.62 1.63
N THR A 573 7.33 5.54 2.88
CA THR A 573 8.77 5.53 3.23
C THR A 573 9.12 4.69 4.46
N ASN A 574 10.43 4.47 4.67
CA ASN A 574 11.06 3.94 5.89
C ASN A 574 10.45 2.63 6.41
N HIS A 575 10.73 1.49 5.77
CA HIS A 575 10.28 0.17 6.25
C HIS A 575 8.75 -0.01 6.39
N THR A 576 7.93 0.89 5.83
CA THR A 576 6.47 0.70 5.78
C THR A 576 6.14 -0.64 5.11
N SER A 577 5.24 -1.42 5.70
CA SER A 577 4.93 -2.78 5.24
C SER A 577 3.46 -2.98 4.92
N PHE A 578 3.20 -3.62 3.78
CA PHE A 578 1.89 -4.11 3.34
C PHE A 578 1.93 -5.64 3.38
N VAL A 579 1.13 -6.25 4.23
CA VAL A 579 1.17 -7.70 4.47
C VAL A 579 -0.22 -8.31 4.35
N GLN A 580 -0.41 -9.19 3.38
CA GLN A 580 -1.69 -9.86 3.12
C GLN A 580 -2.86 -8.88 2.92
N CYS A 581 -2.59 -7.75 2.25
CA CYS A 581 -3.62 -6.80 1.84
C CYS A 581 -4.25 -7.26 0.52
N VAL A 582 -5.59 -7.26 0.43
CA VAL A 582 -6.34 -7.94 -0.64
C VAL A 582 -7.38 -7.04 -1.28
N ASN A 583 -7.46 -7.07 -2.61
CA ASN A 583 -8.59 -6.56 -3.38
C ASN A 583 -9.30 -7.71 -4.10
N THR A 584 -10.60 -7.89 -3.90
CA THR A 584 -11.34 -9.03 -4.45
C THR A 584 -12.11 -8.74 -5.75
N VAL A 585 -11.96 -7.56 -6.38
CA VAL A 585 -12.71 -7.19 -7.60
C VAL A 585 -11.94 -6.29 -8.59
N TYR A 586 -11.04 -5.40 -8.13
CA TYR A 586 -10.11 -4.71 -9.04
C TYR A 586 -8.68 -4.76 -8.50
N GLY A 587 -7.90 -3.70 -8.70
CA GLY A 587 -6.46 -3.73 -8.56
C GLY A 587 -5.88 -3.17 -7.26
N GLY A 588 -4.59 -3.41 -7.06
CA GLY A 588 -3.83 -2.80 -5.98
C GLY A 588 -4.16 -3.40 -4.63
N GLY A 589 -3.79 -4.66 -4.39
CA GLY A 589 -4.02 -5.33 -3.11
C GLY A 589 -3.40 -4.56 -1.94
N GLY A 590 -2.23 -3.95 -2.14
CA GLY A 590 -1.65 -2.95 -1.23
C GLY A 590 -2.18 -1.54 -1.47
N ILE A 591 -2.03 -1.00 -2.69
CA ILE A 591 -2.32 0.41 -3.03
C ILE A 591 -2.98 0.51 -4.42
N LEU A 592 -4.03 1.33 -4.55
CA LEU A 592 -4.50 1.81 -5.87
C LEU A 592 -4.34 3.33 -6.00
N ILE A 593 -3.88 3.79 -7.18
CA ILE A 593 -3.57 5.19 -7.51
C ILE A 593 -4.35 5.62 -8.77
N TYR A 594 -5.12 6.70 -8.66
CA TYR A 594 -5.68 7.46 -9.79
C TYR A 594 -5.05 8.86 -9.85
N SER A 595 -4.28 9.16 -10.89
CA SER A 595 -3.51 10.41 -11.03
C SER A 595 -3.68 11.06 -12.41
N ASP A 596 -4.66 11.93 -12.54
CA ASP A 596 -5.01 12.59 -13.82
C ASP A 596 -4.42 14.01 -14.00
N GLU A 597 -3.62 14.48 -13.04
CA GLU A 597 -3.18 15.88 -12.93
C GLU A 597 -1.64 16.03 -12.95
N SER A 598 -1.12 17.10 -13.54
CA SER A 598 0.31 17.27 -13.87
C SER A 598 1.27 17.47 -12.70
N ASN A 599 0.77 17.82 -11.50
CA ASN A 599 1.59 17.83 -10.27
C ASN A 599 1.30 16.62 -9.36
N SER A 600 0.62 15.58 -9.87
CA SER A 600 0.45 14.32 -9.13
C SER A 600 1.77 13.59 -9.02
N LYS A 601 2.26 13.39 -7.79
CA LYS A 601 3.47 12.61 -7.52
C LYS A 601 3.22 11.55 -6.44
N CYS A 602 3.52 10.30 -6.76
CA CYS A 602 3.66 9.23 -5.78
C CYS A 602 5.13 8.79 -5.66
N ILE A 603 5.63 8.66 -4.43
CA ILE A 603 6.97 8.14 -4.12
C ILE A 603 6.81 6.96 -3.16
N ILE A 604 7.45 5.84 -3.45
CA ILE A 604 7.56 4.69 -2.55
C ILE A 604 9.03 4.31 -2.42
N SER A 605 9.64 4.55 -1.25
CA SER A 605 11.08 4.37 -1.08
C SER A 605 11.53 3.83 0.29
N ASP A 606 12.82 3.56 0.43
CA ASP A 606 13.51 3.33 1.70
C ASP A 606 13.03 2.07 2.46
N ASN A 607 13.30 0.91 1.84
CA ASN A 607 13.01 -0.43 2.36
C ASN A 607 11.51 -0.72 2.61
N VAL A 608 10.60 -0.03 1.93
CA VAL A 608 9.18 -0.43 1.90
C VAL A 608 9.05 -1.88 1.43
N THR A 609 8.12 -2.62 2.04
CA THR A 609 7.88 -4.03 1.74
C THR A 609 6.41 -4.32 1.43
N PHE A 610 6.19 -5.18 0.45
CA PHE A 610 4.89 -5.79 0.16
C PHE A 610 5.06 -7.31 0.18
N GLU A 611 4.32 -7.99 1.05
CA GLU A 611 4.32 -9.45 1.13
C GLU A 611 2.90 -10.02 1.00
N LYS A 612 2.72 -10.96 0.06
CA LYS A 612 1.47 -11.71 -0.14
C LYS A 612 0.23 -10.83 -0.37
N CYS A 613 0.39 -9.67 -1.00
CA CYS A 613 -0.74 -8.87 -1.48
C CYS A 613 -1.37 -9.50 -2.74
N ASP A 614 -2.70 -9.42 -2.85
CA ASP A 614 -3.49 -10.13 -3.87
C ASP A 614 -4.57 -9.22 -4.48
N ALA A 615 -4.83 -9.33 -5.79
CA ALA A 615 -5.73 -8.46 -6.55
C ALA A 615 -6.21 -9.09 -7.87
N GLU A 616 -7.17 -8.47 -8.58
CA GLU A 616 -7.43 -8.82 -9.99
C GLU A 616 -6.32 -8.29 -10.92
N TRP A 617 -5.82 -7.08 -10.65
CA TRP A 617 -4.75 -6.40 -11.40
C TRP A 617 -3.73 -5.76 -10.44
N GLY A 618 -2.43 -5.92 -10.64
CA GLY A 618 -1.44 -5.23 -9.80
C GLY A 618 -1.50 -5.69 -8.34
N GLY A 619 -1.04 -6.91 -8.07
CA GLY A 619 -1.21 -7.60 -6.79
C GLY A 619 -0.81 -6.79 -5.56
N ALA A 620 0.27 -6.01 -5.67
CA ALA A 620 0.64 -5.00 -4.67
C ALA A 620 0.10 -3.61 -5.02
N ILE A 621 0.25 -3.16 -6.28
CA ILE A 621 0.00 -1.78 -6.70
C ILE A 621 -0.72 -1.73 -8.06
N CYS A 622 -1.78 -0.93 -8.16
CA CYS A 622 -2.41 -0.59 -9.44
C CYS A 622 -2.38 0.93 -9.66
N VAL A 623 -1.98 1.36 -10.86
CA VAL A 623 -1.73 2.77 -11.20
C VAL A 623 -2.38 3.16 -12.53
N TYR A 624 -3.18 4.22 -12.49
CA TYR A 624 -3.70 4.92 -13.66
C TYR A 624 -3.13 6.34 -13.68
N GLN A 625 -2.42 6.72 -14.76
CA GLN A 625 -1.66 7.98 -14.82
C GLN A 625 -1.80 8.74 -16.16
N ASN A 626 -2.17 10.02 -16.08
CA ASN A 626 -2.35 10.91 -17.22
C ASN A 626 -1.67 12.29 -16.99
N ASN A 627 -1.67 13.15 -18.01
CA ASN A 627 -1.24 14.56 -17.96
C ASN A 627 0.14 14.85 -17.34
N GLY A 628 1.10 13.94 -17.41
CA GLY A 628 2.46 14.14 -16.85
C GLY A 628 2.62 13.77 -15.37
N ALA A 629 1.65 13.05 -14.79
CA ALA A 629 1.75 12.47 -13.45
C ALA A 629 2.97 11.54 -13.28
N LYS A 630 3.49 11.44 -12.05
CA LYS A 630 4.77 10.79 -11.75
C LYS A 630 4.66 9.71 -10.68
N PHE A 631 5.32 8.58 -10.91
CA PHE A 631 5.46 7.50 -9.93
C PHE A 631 6.91 7.04 -9.79
N GLU A 632 7.44 7.05 -8.57
CA GLU A 632 8.82 6.69 -8.26
C GLU A 632 8.84 5.54 -7.23
N ILE A 633 9.52 4.43 -7.54
CA ILE A 633 9.66 3.26 -6.65
C ILE A 633 11.16 2.95 -6.46
N HIS A 634 11.73 3.26 -5.29
CA HIS A 634 13.18 3.18 -5.06
C HIS A 634 13.55 2.33 -3.84
N ASN A 635 14.36 1.30 -3.99
CA ASN A 635 14.82 0.42 -2.88
C ASN A 635 13.66 -0.36 -2.18
N VAL A 636 12.69 -0.84 -2.96
CA VAL A 636 11.47 -1.54 -2.47
C VAL A 636 11.57 -3.05 -2.67
N ILE A 637 10.91 -3.84 -1.81
CA ILE A 637 10.86 -5.31 -1.92
C ILE A 637 9.40 -5.78 -2.06
N PHE A 638 9.15 -6.58 -3.09
CA PHE A 638 7.88 -7.26 -3.34
C PHE A 638 8.10 -8.79 -3.28
N LYS A 639 7.27 -9.50 -2.53
CA LYS A 639 7.45 -10.94 -2.23
C LYS A 639 6.13 -11.69 -2.21
N GLU A 640 6.03 -12.75 -3.00
CA GLU A 640 4.85 -13.64 -3.08
C GLU A 640 3.52 -12.92 -3.39
N CYS A 641 3.58 -11.70 -3.96
CA CYS A 641 2.42 -10.95 -4.43
C CYS A 641 1.83 -11.57 -5.71
N LYS A 642 0.51 -11.51 -5.86
CA LYS A 642 -0.22 -12.17 -6.96
C LYS A 642 -1.31 -11.29 -7.57
N ALA A 643 -1.59 -11.49 -8.85
CA ALA A 643 -2.77 -10.94 -9.51
C ALA A 643 -3.52 -12.03 -10.28
N GLN A 644 -4.85 -11.98 -10.30
CA GLN A 644 -5.65 -12.94 -11.08
C GLN A 644 -5.41 -12.81 -12.58
N TYR A 645 -5.23 -11.58 -13.08
CA TYR A 645 -5.06 -11.29 -14.51
C TYR A 645 -3.68 -10.72 -14.82
N GLN A 646 -3.41 -9.45 -14.51
CA GLN A 646 -2.25 -8.75 -15.07
C GLN A 646 -1.42 -8.03 -14.01
N GLY A 647 -0.10 -8.17 -14.10
CA GLY A 647 0.84 -7.50 -13.19
C GLY A 647 0.83 -8.11 -11.80
N GLY A 648 1.56 -9.21 -11.59
CA GLY A 648 1.56 -9.94 -10.31
C GLY A 648 1.97 -9.08 -9.10
N VAL A 649 2.66 -7.97 -9.36
CA VAL A 649 2.97 -6.93 -8.38
C VAL A 649 2.37 -5.59 -8.79
N ILE A 650 2.65 -5.13 -10.01
CA ILE A 650 2.31 -3.77 -10.48
C ILE A 650 1.51 -3.84 -11.78
N TYR A 651 0.33 -3.23 -11.80
CA TYR A 651 -0.40 -2.90 -13.03
C TYR A 651 -0.28 -1.40 -13.31
N ILE A 652 0.05 -1.05 -14.54
CA ILE A 652 0.22 0.32 -15.03
C ILE A 652 -0.63 0.52 -16.28
N ASP A 653 -1.45 1.57 -16.28
CA ASP A 653 -2.05 2.17 -17.47
C ASP A 653 -1.68 3.66 -17.49
N GLN A 654 -0.96 4.11 -18.52
CA GLN A 654 -0.39 5.46 -18.56
C GLN A 654 -0.53 6.13 -19.93
N SER A 655 -0.88 7.41 -19.94
CA SER A 655 -0.95 8.23 -21.15
C SER A 655 -0.54 9.69 -20.90
N GLU A 656 -0.60 10.52 -21.95
CA GLU A 656 -0.51 11.99 -21.88
C GLU A 656 0.70 12.53 -21.08
N GLY A 657 1.86 11.88 -21.24
CA GLY A 657 3.14 12.29 -20.66
C GLY A 657 3.49 11.66 -19.31
N GLY A 658 2.68 10.71 -18.81
CA GLY A 658 2.95 9.99 -17.56
C GLY A 658 4.37 9.39 -17.51
N SER A 659 5.01 9.42 -16.33
CA SER A 659 6.38 8.94 -16.15
C SER A 659 6.57 8.10 -14.89
N ILE A 660 7.16 6.92 -15.07
CA ILE A 660 7.40 5.94 -14.00
C ILE A 660 8.89 5.60 -13.92
N ASP A 661 9.45 5.62 -12.71
CA ASP A 661 10.84 5.24 -12.44
C ASP A 661 10.93 4.18 -11.32
N VAL A 662 11.60 3.08 -11.60
CA VAL A 662 11.74 1.91 -10.74
C VAL A 662 13.23 1.61 -10.54
N HIS A 663 13.77 1.86 -9.35
CA HIS A 663 15.20 1.77 -9.07
C HIS A 663 15.54 0.84 -7.89
N ASN A 664 16.48 -0.10 -8.09
CA ASN A 664 16.95 -1.04 -7.05
C ASN A 664 15.79 -1.81 -6.37
N VAL A 665 14.78 -2.19 -7.15
CA VAL A 665 13.58 -2.89 -6.66
C VAL A 665 13.76 -4.41 -6.81
N LYS A 666 13.25 -5.18 -5.84
CA LYS A 666 13.39 -6.64 -5.78
C LYS A 666 12.03 -7.31 -5.82
N PHE A 667 11.74 -7.99 -6.92
CA PHE A 667 10.53 -8.77 -7.15
C PHE A 667 10.85 -10.25 -6.95
N LYS A 668 10.11 -10.93 -6.06
CA LYS A 668 10.38 -12.33 -5.68
C LYS A 668 9.12 -13.18 -5.69
N GLU A 669 9.14 -14.27 -6.45
CA GLU A 669 8.12 -15.33 -6.40
C GLU A 669 6.70 -14.80 -6.66
N CYS A 670 6.58 -13.80 -7.54
CA CYS A 670 5.32 -13.12 -7.88
C CYS A 670 4.65 -13.76 -9.10
N GLU A 671 3.32 -13.74 -9.17
CA GLU A 671 2.54 -14.53 -10.14
C GLU A 671 1.35 -13.75 -10.73
N ALA A 672 1.09 -13.92 -12.04
CA ALA A 672 -0.11 -13.43 -12.72
C ALA A 672 -0.49 -14.31 -13.94
N GLN A 673 -1.58 -14.00 -14.65
CA GLN A 673 -1.81 -14.58 -15.97
C GLN A 673 -0.85 -13.97 -17.00
N SER A 674 -0.75 -12.65 -17.13
CA SER A 674 0.27 -11.99 -17.98
C SER A 674 1.05 -10.94 -17.18
N GLY A 675 2.38 -10.86 -17.38
CA GLY A 675 3.24 -9.96 -16.62
C GLY A 675 3.38 -10.38 -15.15
N GLY A 676 4.12 -11.46 -14.89
CA GLY A 676 4.23 -12.10 -13.57
C GLY A 676 4.75 -11.21 -12.44
N SER A 677 5.29 -10.03 -12.75
CA SER A 677 5.53 -8.97 -11.76
C SER A 677 5.00 -7.61 -12.22
N ILE A 678 5.20 -7.22 -13.47
CA ILE A 678 4.75 -5.91 -13.99
C ILE A 678 3.95 -6.11 -15.29
N TYR A 679 2.82 -5.44 -15.40
CA TYR A 679 2.10 -5.23 -16.65
C TYR A 679 2.04 -3.73 -16.94
N ILE A 680 2.45 -3.31 -18.15
CA ILE A 680 2.52 -1.91 -18.57
C ILE A 680 1.74 -1.70 -19.86
N ARG A 681 0.66 -0.90 -19.82
CA ARG A 681 0.07 -0.27 -21.00
C ARG A 681 0.59 1.17 -21.12
N GLY A 682 1.42 1.42 -22.14
CA GLY A 682 1.92 2.75 -22.50
C GLY A 682 1.16 3.30 -23.71
N GLY A 683 0.29 4.28 -23.46
CA GLY A 683 -0.65 4.80 -24.45
C GLY A 683 -1.82 3.86 -24.74
N ASP A 684 -2.81 4.36 -25.48
CA ASP A 684 -3.99 3.59 -25.88
C ASP A 684 -3.93 3.25 -27.39
N GLN A 685 -4.42 2.08 -27.80
CA GLN A 685 -4.43 1.66 -29.20
C GLN A 685 -5.45 2.44 -30.06
N TRP A 686 -6.65 2.67 -29.51
CA TRP A 686 -7.85 3.19 -30.16
C TRP A 686 -7.99 4.72 -30.12
N TYR A 687 -7.65 5.34 -28.99
CA TYR A 687 -7.81 6.78 -28.74
C TYR A 687 -6.50 7.54 -29.01
N ALA A 688 -6.61 8.77 -29.53
CA ALA A 688 -5.46 9.60 -29.90
C ALA A 688 -4.86 10.37 -28.69
N ILE A 689 -4.76 9.71 -27.54
CA ILE A 689 -4.14 10.23 -26.32
C ILE A 689 -2.62 10.02 -26.34
N GLY A 690 -1.89 10.80 -25.54
CA GLY A 690 -0.43 10.87 -25.57
C GLY A 690 0.30 9.65 -24.97
N SER A 691 1.62 9.63 -25.10
CA SER A 691 2.46 8.51 -24.67
C SER A 691 2.82 8.52 -23.19
N GLY A 692 3.26 7.37 -22.66
CA GLY A 692 3.85 7.24 -21.32
C GLY A 692 5.28 6.74 -21.37
N THR A 693 6.03 6.93 -20.28
CA THR A 693 7.45 6.55 -20.18
C THR A 693 7.72 5.76 -18.90
N THR A 694 8.47 4.67 -19.01
CA THR A 694 8.86 3.85 -17.86
C THR A 694 10.34 3.52 -17.91
N THR A 695 11.03 3.75 -16.79
CA THR A 695 12.42 3.34 -16.57
C THR A 695 12.48 2.29 -15.45
N ILE A 696 13.22 1.22 -15.67
CA ILE A 696 13.54 0.20 -14.68
C ILE A 696 15.07 0.10 -14.62
N SER A 697 15.67 0.30 -13.44
CA SER A 697 17.13 0.33 -13.31
C SER A 697 17.63 -0.37 -12.04
N GLY A 698 18.80 -1.00 -12.10
CA GLY A 698 19.45 -1.63 -10.94
C GLY A 698 18.65 -2.73 -10.25
N SER A 699 17.60 -3.25 -10.88
CA SER A 699 16.54 -4.03 -10.23
C SER A 699 16.72 -5.54 -10.41
N THR A 700 15.96 -6.34 -9.68
CA THR A 700 16.07 -7.81 -9.71
C THR A 700 14.70 -8.47 -9.67
N PHE A 701 14.42 -9.30 -10.67
CA PHE A 701 13.29 -10.23 -10.72
C PHE A 701 13.81 -11.64 -10.43
N SER A 702 13.09 -12.41 -9.61
CA SER A 702 13.54 -13.75 -9.19
C SER A 702 12.37 -14.69 -8.93
N GLY A 703 12.25 -15.73 -9.75
CA GLY A 703 11.14 -16.70 -9.68
C GLY A 703 9.78 -16.11 -10.06
N SER A 704 9.73 -14.97 -10.75
CA SER A 704 8.50 -14.38 -11.27
C SER A 704 7.87 -15.27 -12.35
N LYS A 705 6.54 -15.39 -12.35
CA LYS A 705 5.81 -16.31 -13.21
C LYS A 705 4.58 -15.68 -13.88
N SER A 706 4.41 -15.92 -15.18
CA SER A 706 3.14 -15.75 -15.89
C SER A 706 2.51 -17.09 -16.27
N VAL A 707 1.20 -17.11 -16.50
CA VAL A 707 0.53 -18.23 -17.19
C VAL A 707 0.76 -18.09 -18.69
N TYR A 708 0.36 -16.94 -19.23
CA TYR A 708 0.53 -16.48 -20.59
C TYR A 708 1.80 -15.60 -20.69
N GLU A 709 1.78 -14.48 -21.39
CA GLU A 709 2.99 -13.79 -21.83
C GLU A 709 3.71 -13.03 -20.69
N GLY A 710 5.04 -12.95 -20.79
CA GLY A 710 5.86 -12.07 -19.95
C GLY A 710 6.03 -12.56 -18.51
N GLY A 711 6.90 -13.56 -18.31
CA GLY A 711 7.10 -14.22 -17.00
C GLY A 711 7.44 -13.27 -15.84
N ALA A 712 8.11 -12.15 -16.12
CA ALA A 712 8.28 -11.05 -15.18
C ALA A 712 7.60 -9.75 -15.64
N ILE A 713 7.73 -9.38 -16.92
CA ILE A 713 7.21 -8.14 -17.48
C ILE A 713 6.40 -8.40 -18.74
N TYR A 714 5.19 -7.85 -18.79
CA TYR A 714 4.41 -7.65 -20.01
C TYR A 714 4.37 -6.16 -20.34
N THR A 715 4.56 -5.78 -21.61
CA THR A 715 4.37 -4.39 -22.03
C THR A 715 3.68 -4.23 -23.39
N GLU A 716 2.73 -3.31 -23.45
CA GLU A 716 2.14 -2.71 -24.64
C GLU A 716 2.73 -1.29 -24.80
N LEU A 717 3.34 -1.00 -25.95
CA LEU A 717 4.02 0.28 -26.23
C LEU A 717 3.46 0.93 -27.50
N TYR A 718 2.46 1.80 -27.33
CA TYR A 718 1.80 2.53 -28.41
C TYR A 718 2.33 3.97 -28.54
N LYS A 719 2.30 4.53 -29.76
CA LYS A 719 2.34 5.99 -30.02
C LYS A 719 3.44 6.75 -29.25
N ASP A 720 4.71 6.48 -29.57
CA ASP A 720 5.90 7.06 -28.91
C ASP A 720 6.04 6.74 -27.40
N ALA A 721 5.36 5.71 -26.88
CA ALA A 721 5.58 5.23 -25.52
C ALA A 721 6.90 4.46 -25.42
N ALA A 722 7.58 4.57 -24.28
CA ALA A 722 8.93 4.03 -24.10
C ALA A 722 9.11 3.25 -22.80
N LEU A 723 9.67 2.04 -22.91
CA LEU A 723 10.19 1.26 -21.77
C LEU A 723 11.72 1.17 -21.89
N THR A 724 12.43 1.66 -20.87
CA THR A 724 13.88 1.52 -20.72
C THR A 724 14.20 0.63 -19.54
N ILE A 725 15.07 -0.36 -19.72
CA ILE A 725 15.55 -1.27 -18.68
C ILE A 725 17.08 -1.23 -18.69
N ASP A 726 17.70 -0.79 -17.59
CA ASP A 726 19.17 -0.69 -17.44
C ASP A 726 19.68 -1.52 -16.26
N ASN A 727 20.83 -2.19 -16.41
CA ASN A 727 21.58 -2.83 -15.32
C ASN A 727 20.69 -3.67 -14.38
N THR A 728 19.83 -4.50 -14.97
CA THR A 728 18.73 -5.19 -14.28
C THR A 728 18.83 -6.70 -14.53
N GLN A 729 18.44 -7.51 -13.54
CA GLN A 729 18.62 -8.97 -13.56
C GLN A 729 17.28 -9.72 -13.50
N PHE A 730 17.15 -10.74 -14.33
CA PHE A 730 16.02 -11.68 -14.38
C PHE A 730 16.53 -13.09 -14.10
N ASN A 731 16.17 -13.65 -12.95
CA ASN A 731 16.65 -14.96 -12.49
C ASN A 731 15.47 -15.95 -12.39
N LEU A 732 15.51 -17.05 -13.14
CA LEU A 732 14.50 -18.12 -13.10
C LEU A 732 13.06 -17.61 -13.28
N CYS A 733 12.87 -16.57 -14.08
CA CYS A 733 11.55 -16.05 -14.44
C CYS A 733 10.97 -16.88 -15.60
N TYR A 734 9.67 -17.20 -15.56
CA TYR A 734 9.09 -18.09 -16.57
C TYR A 734 7.64 -17.84 -16.97
N SER A 735 7.30 -18.24 -18.20
CA SER A 735 5.93 -18.41 -18.69
C SER A 735 5.59 -19.90 -18.85
N THR A 736 4.35 -20.30 -18.57
CA THR A 736 3.90 -21.70 -18.65
C THR A 736 3.20 -22.10 -19.93
N ASP A 737 2.70 -21.15 -20.74
CA ASP A 737 1.84 -21.46 -21.90
C ASP A 737 1.92 -20.40 -23.03
N SER A 738 2.80 -19.39 -22.94
CA SER A 738 2.93 -18.34 -23.98
C SER A 738 4.31 -17.67 -24.00
N ASP A 739 4.44 -16.64 -24.82
CA ASP A 739 5.71 -16.00 -25.21
C ASP A 739 6.42 -15.20 -24.09
N GLY A 740 7.75 -15.12 -24.18
CA GLY A 740 8.55 -14.19 -23.37
C GLY A 740 8.73 -14.63 -21.93
N GLY A 741 9.60 -15.61 -21.69
CA GLY A 741 9.82 -16.20 -20.36
C GLY A 741 10.25 -15.21 -19.27
N SER A 742 10.82 -14.07 -19.61
CA SER A 742 10.99 -12.93 -18.68
C SER A 742 10.27 -11.67 -19.16
N ILE A 743 10.38 -11.33 -20.45
CA ILE A 743 9.78 -10.12 -21.02
C ILE A 743 8.98 -10.46 -22.27
N PHE A 744 7.73 -10.00 -22.33
CA PHE A 744 6.96 -9.88 -23.58
C PHE A 744 6.71 -8.40 -23.89
N ALA A 745 6.91 -8.00 -25.15
CA ALA A 745 6.72 -6.62 -25.59
C ALA A 745 5.97 -6.53 -26.93
N LEU A 746 4.76 -5.97 -26.90
CA LEU A 746 3.97 -5.60 -28.07
C LEU A 746 4.21 -4.13 -28.41
N ILE A 747 4.83 -3.86 -29.56
CA ILE A 747 5.29 -2.51 -29.94
C ILE A 747 4.55 -2.01 -31.19
N ASN A 748 3.96 -0.81 -31.09
CA ASN A 748 3.21 -0.16 -32.17
C ASN A 748 3.46 1.37 -32.16
N SER A 749 4.48 1.79 -32.89
CA SER A 749 5.09 3.12 -32.86
C SER A 749 5.76 3.45 -31.51
N GLY A 750 6.02 2.46 -30.66
CA GLY A 750 6.71 2.61 -29.37
C GLY A 750 8.20 2.24 -29.42
N SER A 751 8.87 2.37 -28.27
CA SER A 751 10.32 2.13 -28.11
C SER A 751 10.64 1.22 -26.92
N LEU A 752 11.35 0.12 -27.16
CA LEU A 752 11.90 -0.75 -26.12
C LEU A 752 13.43 -0.63 -26.10
N SER A 753 14.01 -0.33 -24.93
CA SER A 753 15.45 -0.21 -24.73
C SER A 753 15.91 -1.06 -23.55
N LEU A 754 16.82 -2.01 -23.77
CA LEU A 754 17.46 -2.82 -22.76
C LEU A 754 18.97 -2.56 -22.81
N ASN A 755 19.60 -2.21 -21.69
CA ASN A 755 21.04 -2.00 -21.60
C ASN A 755 21.64 -2.72 -20.38
N GLN A 756 22.73 -3.46 -20.56
CA GLN A 756 23.40 -4.22 -19.48
C GLN A 756 22.44 -5.15 -18.70
N VAL A 757 21.40 -5.68 -19.37
CA VAL A 757 20.39 -6.55 -18.74
C VAL A 757 20.90 -7.99 -18.72
N THR A 758 20.65 -8.71 -17.63
CA THR A 758 21.14 -10.07 -17.43
C THR A 758 19.98 -11.04 -17.21
N PHE A 759 19.91 -12.09 -18.01
CA PHE A 759 18.90 -13.15 -17.94
C PHE A 759 19.58 -14.48 -17.59
N ILE A 760 19.14 -15.13 -16.50
CA ILE A 760 19.74 -16.37 -15.98
C ILE A 760 18.64 -17.39 -15.74
N GLY A 761 18.64 -18.47 -16.53
CA GLY A 761 17.70 -19.58 -16.35
C GLY A 761 16.24 -19.23 -16.66
N SER A 762 16.00 -18.16 -17.44
CA SER A 762 14.65 -17.78 -17.90
C SER A 762 14.07 -18.82 -18.86
N SER A 763 12.77 -19.09 -18.80
CA SER A 763 12.14 -20.01 -19.75
C SER A 763 10.68 -19.72 -20.10
N CYS A 764 10.27 -20.14 -21.29
CA CYS A 764 8.85 -20.28 -21.66
C CYS A 764 8.57 -21.74 -22.05
N THR A 765 7.30 -22.12 -22.18
CA THR A 765 6.89 -23.49 -22.53
C THR A 765 5.98 -23.45 -23.76
N GLN A 766 6.18 -24.36 -24.72
CA GLN A 766 5.37 -24.43 -25.96
C GLN A 766 3.86 -24.39 -25.64
N PRO A 767 3.08 -23.50 -26.28
CA PRO A 767 3.39 -22.76 -27.51
C PRO A 767 4.28 -21.51 -27.37
N GLY A 768 4.71 -21.14 -26.17
CA GLY A 768 5.58 -19.99 -25.94
C GLY A 768 6.97 -20.06 -26.61
N SER A 769 7.36 -18.96 -27.24
CA SER A 769 8.66 -18.66 -27.85
C SER A 769 9.38 -17.52 -27.10
N GLY A 770 10.71 -17.41 -27.26
CA GLY A 770 11.49 -16.38 -26.59
C GLY A 770 11.71 -16.68 -25.10
N GLY A 771 12.55 -17.67 -24.78
CA GLY A 771 12.74 -18.15 -23.40
C GLY A 771 13.18 -17.09 -22.39
N ALA A 772 13.81 -16.00 -22.84
CA ALA A 772 13.97 -14.78 -22.03
C ALA A 772 13.08 -13.63 -22.55
N ILE A 773 13.10 -13.35 -23.85
CA ILE A 773 12.43 -12.18 -24.44
C ILE A 773 11.65 -12.58 -25.69
N ALA A 774 10.39 -12.15 -25.79
CA ALA A 774 9.62 -12.12 -27.03
C ALA A 774 9.18 -10.70 -27.37
N ILE A 775 9.28 -10.32 -28.65
CA ILE A 775 8.96 -8.97 -29.14
C ILE A 775 8.07 -9.07 -30.39
N VAL A 776 6.91 -8.42 -30.37
CA VAL A 776 6.03 -8.28 -31.54
C VAL A 776 6.11 -6.84 -32.07
N GLN A 777 6.55 -6.68 -33.32
CA GLN A 777 6.69 -5.38 -33.97
C GLN A 777 5.57 -5.12 -35.00
N GLN A 778 4.56 -4.33 -34.61
CA GLN A 778 3.41 -4.01 -35.49
C GLN A 778 3.67 -3.04 -36.65
N ASN A 779 4.70 -2.17 -36.62
CA ASN A 779 4.98 -1.26 -37.74
C ASN A 779 6.42 -0.69 -37.76
N SER A 780 6.78 0.04 -38.83
CA SER A 780 8.13 0.59 -39.08
C SER A 780 8.56 1.79 -38.20
N ASN A 781 7.65 2.39 -37.44
CA ASN A 781 7.96 3.40 -36.42
C ASN A 781 8.42 2.79 -35.09
N ASN A 782 8.31 1.47 -34.92
CA ASN A 782 8.83 0.76 -33.76
C ASN A 782 10.33 0.95 -33.59
N ARG A 783 10.82 0.96 -32.36
CA ARG A 783 12.24 1.00 -32.02
C ARG A 783 12.58 -0.11 -31.03
N ILE A 784 13.60 -0.91 -31.32
CA ILE A 784 14.22 -1.81 -30.34
C ILE A 784 15.72 -1.58 -30.25
N SER A 785 16.21 -1.49 -29.02
CA SER A 785 17.63 -1.53 -28.69
C SER A 785 17.84 -2.54 -27.57
N ILE A 786 18.69 -3.53 -27.78
CA ILE A 786 19.19 -4.42 -26.72
C ILE A 786 20.72 -4.34 -26.81
N THR A 787 21.35 -3.76 -25.79
CA THR A 787 22.78 -3.46 -25.76
C THR A 787 23.45 -4.07 -24.54
N GLU A 788 24.68 -4.56 -24.72
CA GLU A 788 25.57 -5.03 -23.63
C GLU A 788 24.95 -6.10 -22.70
N SER A 789 23.91 -6.79 -23.17
CA SER A 789 23.06 -7.65 -22.35
C SER A 789 23.47 -9.13 -22.48
N SER A 790 23.18 -9.92 -21.45
CA SER A 790 23.64 -11.30 -21.31
C SER A 790 22.50 -12.29 -21.08
N PHE A 791 22.61 -13.45 -21.73
CA PHE A 791 21.64 -14.55 -21.68
C PHE A 791 22.37 -15.83 -21.31
N THR A 792 22.03 -16.44 -20.17
CA THR A 792 22.66 -17.65 -19.65
C THR A 792 21.60 -18.70 -19.34
N ASN A 793 21.68 -19.87 -19.97
CA ASN A 793 20.75 -20.98 -19.79
C ASN A 793 19.27 -20.58 -20.01
N CYS A 794 19.00 -19.75 -21.02
CA CYS A 794 17.63 -19.39 -21.39
C CYS A 794 17.02 -20.45 -22.32
N GLN A 795 15.78 -20.88 -22.06
CA GLN A 795 15.23 -22.09 -22.71
C GLN A 795 13.77 -21.95 -23.16
N THR A 796 13.42 -22.50 -24.31
CA THR A 796 12.03 -22.87 -24.63
C THR A 796 11.82 -24.35 -24.29
N LEU A 797 10.86 -24.65 -23.41
CA LEU A 797 10.55 -25.99 -22.91
C LEU A 797 9.39 -26.61 -23.69
N SER A 798 9.32 -27.94 -23.76
CA SER A 798 8.20 -28.61 -24.43
C SER A 798 6.98 -28.71 -23.51
N GLY A 799 5.82 -28.31 -24.01
CA GLY A 799 4.53 -28.40 -23.30
C GLY A 799 3.98 -29.82 -23.17
N GLY A 800 4.63 -30.82 -23.79
CA GLY A 800 4.27 -32.24 -23.73
C GLY A 800 2.99 -32.62 -24.52
N SER A 801 2.03 -31.71 -24.65
CA SER A 801 0.82 -31.83 -25.47
C SER A 801 0.87 -30.96 -26.73
N SER A 802 1.57 -29.82 -26.69
CA SER A 802 1.79 -28.93 -27.82
C SER A 802 3.13 -29.22 -28.50
N THR A 803 3.11 -29.17 -29.84
CA THR A 803 4.30 -29.12 -30.70
C THR A 803 4.29 -27.87 -31.59
N GLN A 804 3.50 -26.85 -31.22
CA GLN A 804 3.50 -25.55 -31.90
C GLN A 804 4.64 -24.70 -31.35
N TYR A 805 5.29 -23.93 -32.24
CA TYR A 805 6.27 -22.90 -31.85
C TYR A 805 7.37 -23.46 -30.92
N GLY A 806 7.83 -22.69 -29.92
CA GLY A 806 9.00 -23.04 -29.10
C GLY A 806 10.32 -22.60 -29.73
N TRP A 807 10.31 -21.43 -30.38
CA TRP A 807 11.45 -20.89 -31.12
C TRP A 807 12.13 -19.78 -30.30
N GLY A 808 13.42 -19.52 -30.54
CA GLY A 808 14.14 -18.44 -29.82
C GLY A 808 14.44 -18.81 -28.37
N GLY A 809 15.49 -19.61 -28.13
CA GLY A 809 15.85 -20.09 -26.78
C GLY A 809 16.09 -18.95 -25.78
N ALA A 810 16.75 -17.88 -26.23
CA ALA A 810 16.81 -16.61 -25.50
C ALA A 810 15.84 -15.56 -26.07
N ILE A 811 15.93 -15.21 -27.35
CA ILE A 811 15.16 -14.12 -27.97
C ILE A 811 14.29 -14.61 -29.14
N TYR A 812 13.03 -14.19 -29.17
CA TYR A 812 12.13 -14.31 -30.32
C TYR A 812 11.65 -12.91 -30.76
N ILE A 813 11.64 -12.65 -32.08
CA ILE A 813 11.16 -11.38 -32.65
C ILE A 813 10.23 -11.65 -33.83
N ASP A 814 9.05 -11.04 -33.80
CA ASP A 814 7.99 -11.19 -34.79
C ASP A 814 7.70 -9.84 -35.47
N ILE A 815 7.79 -9.76 -36.80
CA ILE A 815 7.85 -8.51 -37.56
C ILE A 815 6.62 -8.38 -38.49
N TRP A 816 5.53 -7.81 -37.98
CA TRP A 816 4.19 -7.79 -38.61
C TRP A 816 4.04 -6.75 -39.75
N TYR A 817 5.12 -6.30 -40.38
CA TYR A 817 5.09 -5.29 -41.45
C TYR A 817 6.11 -5.55 -42.57
N ASN A 818 5.70 -5.25 -43.81
CA ASN A 818 6.40 -5.68 -45.03
C ASN A 818 6.49 -4.54 -46.08
N PRO A 819 7.65 -4.29 -46.71
CA PRO A 819 8.97 -4.84 -46.36
C PRO A 819 9.56 -4.12 -45.13
N PRO A 820 10.13 -4.83 -44.15
CA PRO A 820 10.77 -4.18 -43.02
C PRO A 820 12.09 -3.52 -43.45
N THR A 821 12.24 -2.24 -43.15
CA THR A 821 13.49 -1.49 -43.33
C THR A 821 14.20 -1.38 -41.98
N LEU A 822 15.31 -2.10 -41.82
CA LEU A 822 16.04 -2.20 -40.55
C LEU A 822 17.32 -1.36 -40.58
N THR A 823 17.54 -0.61 -39.51
CA THR A 823 18.65 0.33 -39.32
C THR A 823 19.02 0.40 -37.83
N ALA A 824 20.22 0.87 -37.51
CA ALA A 824 20.64 1.04 -36.11
C ALA A 824 19.77 2.04 -35.30
N ALA A 825 18.90 2.81 -35.97
CA ALA A 825 17.94 3.70 -35.32
C ALA A 825 16.63 3.01 -34.91
N ASN A 826 16.28 1.85 -35.47
CA ASN A 826 15.02 1.13 -35.17
C ASN A 826 15.18 -0.35 -34.80
N PHE A 827 16.33 -0.97 -35.11
CA PHE A 827 16.67 -2.34 -34.77
C PHE A 827 18.15 -2.41 -34.42
N ASN A 828 18.47 -2.56 -33.13
CA ASN A 828 19.83 -2.62 -32.61
C ASN A 828 19.95 -3.73 -31.55
N LEU A 829 20.76 -4.76 -31.82
CA LEU A 829 20.98 -5.92 -30.94
C LEU A 829 22.49 -6.11 -30.73
N THR A 830 23.17 -5.14 -30.12
CA THR A 830 24.63 -5.03 -30.15
C THR A 830 25.30 -5.40 -28.82
N ASP A 831 26.54 -5.88 -28.91
CA ASP A 831 27.41 -6.19 -27.77
C ASP A 831 26.85 -7.24 -26.78
N LEU A 832 26.02 -8.15 -27.31
CA LEU A 832 25.33 -9.19 -26.56
C LEU A 832 26.24 -10.38 -26.19
N THR A 833 25.84 -11.16 -25.19
CA THR A 833 26.46 -12.45 -24.85
C THR A 833 25.40 -13.53 -24.65
N PHE A 834 25.67 -14.73 -25.15
CA PHE A 834 24.81 -15.90 -25.00
C PHE A 834 25.64 -17.08 -24.46
N THR A 835 25.07 -17.89 -23.58
CA THR A 835 25.71 -19.10 -23.03
C THR A 835 24.63 -20.13 -22.70
N ASP A 836 24.80 -21.37 -23.16
CA ASP A 836 23.94 -22.52 -22.90
C ASP A 836 22.42 -22.29 -23.13
N CYS A 837 22.06 -21.39 -24.04
CA CYS A 837 20.65 -21.13 -24.40
C CYS A 837 20.17 -22.19 -25.40
N THR A 838 18.89 -22.61 -25.32
CA THR A 838 18.37 -23.73 -26.13
C THR A 838 16.93 -23.51 -26.59
N ALA A 839 16.69 -23.63 -27.90
CA ALA A 839 15.35 -23.67 -28.49
C ALA A 839 14.85 -25.11 -28.66
N ILE A 840 13.54 -25.33 -28.82
CA ILE A 840 13.00 -26.64 -29.23
C ILE A 840 13.56 -27.00 -30.61
N GLU A 841 14.01 -28.25 -30.75
CA GLU A 841 14.74 -28.76 -31.93
C GLU A 841 16.00 -27.96 -32.32
N ASN A 842 16.49 -27.06 -31.44
CA ASN A 842 17.51 -26.04 -31.72
C ASN A 842 17.07 -24.98 -32.76
N ILE A 843 15.77 -24.67 -32.84
CA ILE A 843 15.22 -23.66 -33.75
C ILE A 843 15.49 -22.23 -33.23
N GLY A 844 16.72 -21.75 -33.43
CA GLY A 844 17.18 -20.43 -33.02
C GLY A 844 17.52 -20.36 -31.52
N ASN A 845 18.58 -21.04 -31.09
CA ASN A 845 18.97 -21.11 -29.67
C ASN A 845 19.15 -19.74 -29.00
N ASN A 846 19.72 -18.77 -29.72
CA ASN A 846 19.98 -17.43 -29.19
C ASN A 846 18.94 -16.42 -29.72
N LEU A 847 18.64 -16.48 -31.01
CA LEU A 847 17.69 -15.60 -31.69
C LEU A 847 16.90 -16.33 -32.77
N HIS A 848 15.60 -16.11 -32.80
CA HIS A 848 14.73 -16.47 -33.92
C HIS A 848 13.93 -15.26 -34.39
N ILE A 849 13.77 -15.09 -35.71
CA ILE A 849 12.98 -14.01 -36.31
C ILE A 849 11.91 -14.55 -37.26
N LEU A 850 10.66 -14.16 -37.01
CA LEU A 850 9.52 -14.29 -37.92
C LEU A 850 9.30 -12.99 -38.70
N SER A 851 9.13 -13.08 -40.02
CA SER A 851 8.87 -11.95 -40.93
C SER A 851 8.27 -12.41 -42.26
N ASP A 852 7.98 -11.50 -43.19
CA ASP A 852 7.56 -11.87 -44.56
C ASP A 852 8.74 -12.28 -45.47
N ASP A 853 9.94 -11.75 -45.22
CA ASP A 853 11.16 -12.04 -45.98
C ASP A 853 12.40 -12.13 -45.05
N ARG A 854 12.62 -13.34 -44.52
CA ARG A 854 13.80 -13.71 -43.72
C ARG A 854 15.11 -13.32 -44.40
N THR A 855 15.21 -13.52 -45.73
CA THR A 855 16.45 -13.27 -46.48
C THR A 855 16.73 -11.77 -46.57
N ALA A 856 15.72 -10.92 -46.78
CA ALA A 856 15.88 -9.47 -46.72
C ALA A 856 16.20 -8.96 -45.30
N VAL A 857 15.57 -9.52 -44.26
CA VAL A 857 15.84 -9.18 -42.86
C VAL A 857 17.29 -9.55 -42.47
N GLY A 858 17.70 -10.79 -42.72
CA GLY A 858 19.06 -11.27 -42.40
C GLY A 858 20.16 -10.51 -43.14
N ASN A 859 19.92 -10.14 -44.41
CA ASN A 859 20.85 -9.29 -45.17
C ASN A 859 20.95 -7.86 -44.61
N GLN A 860 19.85 -7.26 -44.16
CA GLN A 860 19.89 -5.93 -43.52
C GLN A 860 20.62 -5.95 -42.19
N ILE A 861 20.35 -6.97 -41.35
CA ILE A 861 21.06 -7.14 -40.06
C ILE A 861 22.57 -7.33 -40.29
N LYS A 862 22.96 -8.15 -41.26
CA LYS A 862 24.36 -8.39 -41.64
C LYS A 862 25.07 -7.17 -42.23
N THR A 863 24.39 -6.38 -43.06
CA THR A 863 25.01 -5.24 -43.77
C THR A 863 25.03 -3.95 -42.93
N GLY A 864 24.08 -3.78 -42.01
CA GLY A 864 24.08 -2.69 -41.03
C GLY A 864 24.84 -3.01 -39.73
N SER A 865 25.35 -4.24 -39.56
CA SER A 865 25.88 -4.77 -38.30
C SER A 865 24.90 -4.65 -37.11
N LEU A 866 23.60 -4.90 -37.37
CA LEU A 866 22.51 -4.65 -36.42
C LEU A 866 22.38 -5.72 -35.33
N LEU A 867 23.13 -6.80 -35.42
CA LEU A 867 23.30 -7.83 -34.39
C LEU A 867 24.80 -8.05 -34.19
N THR A 868 25.33 -7.81 -32.99
CA THR A 868 26.72 -8.17 -32.65
C THR A 868 26.78 -8.90 -31.30
N VAL A 869 27.71 -9.85 -31.22
CA VAL A 869 27.88 -10.76 -30.09
C VAL A 869 29.35 -10.70 -29.66
N LYS A 870 29.61 -10.51 -28.37
CA LYS A 870 30.96 -10.48 -27.80
C LYS A 870 31.57 -11.89 -27.79
N ASP A 871 32.87 -11.98 -28.05
CA ASP A 871 33.64 -13.22 -27.93
C ASP A 871 33.79 -13.59 -26.45
N LEU A 872 33.32 -14.79 -26.06
CA LEU A 872 33.42 -15.29 -24.68
C LEU A 872 34.87 -15.56 -24.25
N ILE A 873 35.81 -15.69 -25.19
CA ILE A 873 37.25 -15.88 -24.92
C ILE A 873 37.93 -14.54 -24.65
N ASP A 874 37.49 -13.45 -25.29
CA ASP A 874 37.94 -12.08 -25.03
C ASP A 874 36.81 -11.07 -25.27
N LEU A 875 36.06 -10.77 -24.20
CA LEU A 875 34.85 -9.93 -24.17
C LEU A 875 35.03 -8.47 -24.64
N ARG A 876 36.26 -8.09 -25.03
CA ARG A 876 36.59 -6.80 -25.68
C ARG A 876 36.41 -6.84 -27.20
N ASN A 877 36.25 -8.03 -27.79
CA ASN A 877 36.06 -8.24 -29.21
C ASN A 877 34.64 -8.76 -29.48
N ILE A 878 34.15 -8.54 -30.70
CA ILE A 878 32.95 -9.20 -31.23
C ILE A 878 33.33 -10.40 -32.10
N ILE A 879 32.45 -11.39 -32.19
CA ILE A 879 32.59 -12.59 -33.02
C ILE A 879 32.64 -12.17 -34.50
N SER A 880 33.85 -12.16 -35.06
CA SER A 880 34.12 -11.60 -36.40
C SER A 880 33.51 -12.39 -37.56
N ASP A 881 33.16 -13.66 -37.33
CA ASP A 881 32.63 -14.59 -38.33
C ASP A 881 31.13 -14.94 -38.10
N LEU A 882 30.43 -14.21 -37.21
CA LEU A 882 29.01 -14.44 -36.86
C LEU A 882 28.10 -14.61 -38.09
N TYR A 883 28.30 -13.79 -39.12
CA TYR A 883 27.50 -13.81 -40.35
C TYR A 883 28.00 -14.78 -41.44
N VAL A 884 29.01 -15.61 -41.15
CA VAL A 884 29.67 -16.50 -42.13
C VAL A 884 29.96 -17.93 -41.63
N SER A 885 30.07 -18.15 -40.33
CA SER A 885 30.40 -19.45 -39.75
C SER A 885 29.19 -20.39 -39.71
N PRO A 886 29.30 -21.66 -40.17
CA PRO A 886 28.22 -22.64 -40.04
C PRO A 886 27.93 -23.03 -38.58
N SER A 887 28.88 -22.78 -37.66
CA SER A 887 28.74 -23.08 -36.23
C SER A 887 27.52 -22.42 -35.59
N TYR A 888 27.15 -21.22 -36.06
CA TYR A 888 26.06 -20.42 -35.51
C TYR A 888 24.71 -20.64 -36.22
N ALA A 889 24.63 -21.62 -37.13
CA ALA A 889 23.49 -21.77 -38.04
C ALA A 889 22.17 -22.20 -37.37
N TYR A 890 22.24 -22.76 -36.16
CA TYR A 890 21.08 -23.08 -35.31
C TYR A 890 20.85 -22.05 -34.20
N ASP A 891 21.82 -21.16 -33.96
CA ASP A 891 21.73 -20.13 -32.93
C ASP A 891 20.95 -18.91 -33.40
N TYR A 892 21.07 -18.56 -34.68
CA TYR A 892 20.43 -17.41 -35.32
C TYR A 892 19.62 -17.88 -36.53
N MET A 893 18.34 -18.14 -36.34
CA MET A 893 17.43 -18.67 -37.35
C MET A 893 16.28 -17.71 -37.66
N GLY A 894 15.49 -18.03 -38.69
CA GLY A 894 14.21 -17.38 -38.92
C GLY A 894 13.33 -18.16 -39.88
N ILE A 895 12.14 -17.64 -40.14
CA ILE A 895 11.14 -18.23 -41.05
C ILE A 895 10.27 -17.14 -41.68
N ASN A 896 9.68 -17.43 -42.85
CA ASN A 896 8.69 -16.56 -43.50
C ASN A 896 7.27 -16.93 -43.02
N TYR A 897 6.36 -15.97 -42.82
CA TYR A 897 4.95 -16.24 -42.43
C TYR A 897 4.27 -17.31 -43.29
N SER A 898 4.56 -17.32 -44.60
CA SER A 898 4.03 -18.30 -45.57
C SER A 898 4.39 -19.77 -45.28
N LYS A 899 5.27 -20.02 -44.30
CA LYS A 899 5.69 -21.36 -43.83
C LYS A 899 5.31 -21.66 -42.37
N VAL A 900 4.78 -20.70 -41.61
CA VAL A 900 4.55 -20.85 -40.15
C VAL A 900 3.57 -21.96 -39.80
N GLY A 901 2.53 -22.17 -40.62
CA GLY A 901 1.58 -23.28 -40.47
C GLY A 901 0.95 -23.36 -39.08
N ASP A 902 0.46 -22.24 -38.56
CA ASP A 902 -0.12 -22.10 -37.21
C ASP A 902 0.82 -22.57 -36.07
N GLY A 903 2.14 -22.45 -36.29
CA GLY A 903 3.19 -22.88 -35.36
C GLY A 903 3.73 -24.30 -35.62
N TYR A 904 3.12 -25.07 -36.54
CA TYR A 904 3.53 -26.42 -36.91
C TYR A 904 4.53 -26.47 -38.09
N ALA A 905 5.24 -25.38 -38.36
CA ALA A 905 6.33 -25.33 -39.34
C ALA A 905 7.30 -26.51 -39.14
N GLN A 906 7.72 -27.14 -40.23
CA GLN A 906 8.70 -28.23 -40.14
C GLN A 906 10.09 -27.66 -39.87
N PHE A 907 10.96 -28.40 -39.17
CA PHE A 907 12.36 -27.99 -38.92
C PHE A 907 13.07 -27.48 -40.19
N THR A 908 12.82 -28.10 -41.35
CA THR A 908 13.37 -27.71 -42.66
C THR A 908 12.90 -26.36 -43.20
N ASP A 909 11.77 -25.84 -42.71
CA ASP A 909 11.23 -24.55 -43.10
C ASP A 909 11.88 -23.37 -42.36
N HIS A 910 12.46 -23.65 -41.19
CA HIS A 910 13.37 -22.75 -40.49
C HIS A 910 14.75 -22.77 -41.14
N GLU A 911 15.35 -21.60 -41.31
CA GLU A 911 16.64 -21.48 -41.98
C GLU A 911 17.57 -20.50 -41.25
N PRO A 912 18.90 -20.66 -41.37
CA PRO A 912 19.85 -19.73 -40.78
C PRO A 912 19.60 -18.31 -41.26
N LEU A 913 19.54 -17.37 -40.33
CA LEU A 913 19.23 -15.96 -40.60
C LEU A 913 20.29 -15.33 -41.51
N PHE A 914 21.56 -15.67 -41.28
CA PHE A 914 22.70 -15.25 -42.10
C PHE A 914 22.99 -16.26 -43.20
N GLU A 915 22.01 -16.42 -44.08
CA GLU A 915 22.00 -17.38 -45.18
C GLU A 915 23.28 -17.29 -46.04
N GLN A 916 24.10 -18.32 -45.92
CA GLN A 916 25.28 -18.55 -46.74
C GLN A 916 25.01 -19.69 -47.70
N PHE A 917 25.66 -19.66 -48.86
CA PHE A 917 26.09 -20.91 -49.49
C PHE A 917 27.18 -21.52 -48.61
N PHE A 918 26.77 -22.15 -47.50
CA PHE A 918 27.63 -23.05 -46.77
C PHE A 918 28.01 -24.16 -47.75
N ILE A 919 29.21 -24.03 -48.33
CA ILE A 919 29.81 -25.09 -49.13
C ILE A 919 30.11 -26.19 -48.13
N SER A 920 29.10 -27.03 -47.91
CA SER A 920 29.24 -28.16 -47.01
C SER A 920 30.23 -29.11 -47.68
N ASN A 921 31.46 -29.04 -47.20
CA ASN A 921 32.42 -30.12 -47.29
C ASN A 921 31.90 -31.26 -46.41
N VAL A 922 30.70 -31.79 -46.73
CA VAL A 922 30.12 -32.96 -46.08
C VAL A 922 31.19 -34.03 -46.18
N PRO A 923 31.75 -34.51 -45.06
CA PRO A 923 32.72 -35.59 -45.12
C PRO A 923 32.08 -36.76 -45.84
N ASN A 924 32.71 -37.20 -46.92
CA ASN A 924 32.26 -38.36 -47.68
C ASN A 924 32.97 -39.60 -47.10
N PRO A 925 32.26 -40.54 -46.45
CA PRO A 925 30.80 -40.72 -46.47
C PRO A 925 30.04 -39.96 -45.38
N SER A 926 28.86 -39.47 -45.75
CA SER A 926 27.84 -39.00 -44.81
C SER A 926 27.22 -40.19 -44.08
N TYR A 927 27.07 -40.09 -42.76
CA TYR A 927 26.49 -41.17 -41.94
C TYR A 927 25.00 -40.91 -41.66
N ILE A 928 24.18 -41.94 -41.80
CA ILE A 928 22.74 -41.92 -41.50
C ILE A 928 22.48 -43.03 -40.48
N ASP A 929 21.86 -42.69 -39.35
CA ASP A 929 21.42 -43.62 -38.32
C ASP A 929 19.93 -43.41 -38.06
N ALA A 930 19.09 -44.40 -38.41
CA ALA A 930 17.64 -44.34 -38.23
C ALA A 930 17.16 -44.55 -36.78
N SER A 931 18.10 -44.70 -35.84
CA SER A 931 17.87 -44.95 -34.41
C SER A 931 18.41 -43.83 -33.52
N ASN A 932 19.49 -43.14 -33.92
CA ASN A 932 20.14 -42.07 -33.14
C ASN A 932 20.42 -40.79 -33.95
N GLY A 933 20.10 -40.75 -35.24
CA GLY A 933 20.31 -39.58 -36.09
C GLY A 933 19.31 -38.45 -35.80
N GLN A 934 19.73 -37.23 -36.09
CA GLN A 934 18.90 -36.02 -36.08
C GLN A 934 18.94 -35.39 -37.48
N ASP A 935 17.80 -34.94 -38.00
CA ASP A 935 17.67 -34.37 -39.35
C ASP A 935 18.19 -32.92 -39.45
N ILE A 936 19.43 -32.71 -39.02
CA ILE A 936 20.08 -31.40 -38.99
C ILE A 936 20.59 -31.00 -40.39
N LYS A 937 20.30 -29.76 -40.80
CA LYS A 937 20.59 -29.17 -42.13
C LYS A 937 22.08 -29.18 -42.52
N PHE A 938 22.98 -29.38 -41.56
CA PHE A 938 24.44 -29.43 -41.70
C PHE A 938 25.05 -30.71 -41.09
N CYS A 939 24.39 -31.86 -41.28
CA CYS A 939 24.89 -33.14 -40.79
C CYS A 939 26.25 -33.55 -41.40
N GLY A 940 27.02 -34.34 -40.64
CA GLY A 940 28.26 -34.97 -41.09
C GLY A 940 29.57 -34.33 -40.61
N GLY A 941 29.55 -33.18 -39.94
CA GLY A 941 30.74 -32.63 -39.28
C GLY A 941 31.34 -33.58 -38.24
N TYR A 942 32.67 -33.58 -38.11
CA TYR A 942 33.48 -34.43 -37.21
C TYR A 942 34.26 -33.58 -36.21
#